data_AF-A0A7S3T6J1-F1
#
_entry.id   AF-A0A7S3T6J1-F1
#
_cell.length_a   1.000
_cell.length_b   1.000
_cell.length_c   1.000
_cell.angle_alpha   90.00
_cell.angle_beta   90.00
_cell.angle_gamma   90.00
#
_symmetry.space_group_name_H-M   'P 1'
#
loop_
_entity.id
_entity.type
_entity.pdbx_description
1 polymer ?
#
loop_
_entity_poly.entity_id
_entity_poly.type
_entity_poly.pdbx_seq_one_letter_code
_entity_poly.pdbx_strand_id
1 'polypeptide(L)'
;VTERNLRATTASTPLPPHRDTAVVGCCSTRTVSRSRQKMVNSSCEEPATKRARTYGARTDGAADSTCSGPASSEIPTADRQLSLSSGSTVDKCRQLDEGLAATFRRGDIRLLRRAWVLGAPDQRLPYRQVLEERERRGELPLLSPEEAAALLECGDRSIGALTHPWYSPGDPDPVGVKLKILREALSDLTHIEAIFVDYASLFQHPPKGKRTDAENEAFGRALDIMGDVYASAVGTTVLQIKEIPPRPQEFDGELCLFGLKAGVGEAAVREALCRFGEIESCDLAFESSYGIVCFTTHAAALQAKAANGLSELCSGVDTRYNERSYDGRGWCCFESGVSSELLVRLSVAPRMKAELDKLPPKLISLARGRAPEPVELTHSDVWQRVQRVIGTIEQATFTGKGDKEKVPKLYKSYVARVAKVLTSTLALQTALEAEVAVSPMPSVDAPPADTLRLAEGQLLLLPGADARLAGGDGAWLAEVDTSERAARPLFGGDEAELTFDGCSQTAIPWRPDAEEVEASLRRDLPALRALGERVQRLRDKASRQPSEEGLHALGDVSKGVVADAAKLPAVKEAAGEAGSAILTALDAAKAALAAAVELRKAPSRDAAVPDAAALERAEAALRGRMDGLRSSLERLRPEAIAAAAWRVGGTAGARRYAAGQRLVVRDADGAWREAAAEEARPLPTEFGVKPASLHPWSHAPLEMPLDAFEALRAQHTIVLRAQHSHIADALSGRRLDALEQCVAIEVAGGGAELAAVVDARSLATWLHTLHEERLAGEEATRPPATLLTAGPASGKTTLLTQVVVLSLDGELVPILIKVQRLQRRLIESPGVFASAWNWVDAYLRLEHGEASPLYRMLRQAMMARRALLLLDGLDEGGAKREQIERHVDEVLAPQGHVLLATSRPAGIGEARFTSFNRLFLSPLTPKQQETALVQRVGEVQAAPLLEYVRDRVPIDMETGLRITANPLMLSMVASVFELRSGLPMPTAVAELYEVASDVMLSRGGAASGALRRLLQAVFFEAQVSQRRVIEDRQLDEAALGLDRPEALEAIRKRAAASPFDMRSSNSVENGHFGEIVEGEHSGKRGVIVRDESDLLKGR
;
A
#
# COMPACT_ATOMS: atom_id res chain seq x y z
N VAL A 1 -28.73 46.81 22.58
CA VAL A 1 -29.94 47.66 22.68
C VAL A 1 -31.15 46.80 22.34
N THR A 2 -32.10 46.79 23.27
CA THR A 2 -33.43 46.11 23.32
C THR A 2 -33.51 44.58 23.37
N GLU A 3 -33.66 44.12 24.62
CA GLU A 3 -34.27 42.88 25.11
C GLU A 3 -35.79 42.77 24.80
N ARG A 4 -36.32 41.54 24.81
CA ARG A 4 -37.56 41.15 25.55
C ARG A 4 -37.75 39.62 25.64
N ASN A 5 -37.41 39.06 26.81
CA ASN A 5 -38.22 38.24 27.77
C ASN A 5 -39.63 37.73 27.34
N LEU A 6 -40.27 36.66 27.87
CA LEU A 6 -40.03 35.54 28.82
C LEU A 6 -41.37 34.72 28.91
N ARG A 7 -41.29 33.38 29.18
CA ARG A 7 -42.21 32.50 30.00
C ARG A 7 -43.71 32.37 29.63
N ALA A 8 -44.52 31.35 30.01
CA ALA A 8 -44.46 29.98 30.54
C ALA A 8 -45.94 29.50 30.78
N THR A 9 -46.15 28.22 31.18
CA THR A 9 -47.34 27.60 31.86
C THR A 9 -48.57 27.17 31.04
N THR A 10 -49.37 26.11 31.31
CA THR A 10 -49.30 24.72 31.87
C THR A 10 -50.76 24.20 31.99
N ALA A 11 -51.04 22.91 31.74
CA ALA A 11 -52.10 22.06 32.36
C ALA A 11 -52.10 20.66 31.65
N SER A 12 -51.66 19.53 32.24
CA SER A 12 -52.31 18.63 33.25
C SER A 12 -53.57 17.93 32.69
N THR A 13 -53.85 16.60 32.69
CA THR A 13 -53.35 15.30 33.24
C THR A 13 -54.33 14.20 32.67
N PRO A 14 -54.44 12.91 33.08
CA PRO A 14 -53.53 11.97 33.77
C PRO A 14 -53.54 10.47 33.32
N LEU A 15 -52.55 9.74 33.84
CA LEU A 15 -52.53 8.35 34.36
C LEU A 15 -52.28 7.12 33.44
N PRO A 16 -51.61 6.08 33.99
CA PRO A 16 -50.75 5.08 33.33
C PRO A 16 -51.28 3.65 33.72
N PRO A 17 -50.55 2.53 33.93
CA PRO A 17 -49.08 2.35 33.97
C PRO A 17 -48.47 0.99 33.51
N HIS A 18 -47.12 0.97 33.57
CA HIS A 18 -46.24 -0.16 33.97
C HIS A 18 -46.09 -1.37 33.01
N ARG A 19 -44.98 -2.11 32.92
CA ARG A 19 -43.56 -2.01 33.33
C ARG A 19 -42.84 -3.25 32.78
N ASP A 20 -41.65 -3.04 32.22
CA ASP A 20 -40.37 -3.69 32.57
C ASP A 20 -40.11 -5.20 32.52
N THR A 21 -38.82 -5.48 32.20
CA THR A 21 -37.96 -6.63 32.59
C THR A 21 -38.17 -7.96 31.84
N ALA A 22 -37.17 -8.81 31.55
CA ALA A 22 -35.71 -8.79 31.68
C ALA A 22 -35.17 -10.13 31.08
N VAL A 23 -33.99 -10.07 30.46
CA VAL A 23 -32.78 -10.92 30.61
C VAL A 23 -32.90 -12.49 30.67
N VAL A 24 -31.91 -13.13 30.02
CA VAL A 24 -31.23 -14.43 30.34
C VAL A 24 -31.58 -15.65 29.46
N GLY A 25 -30.52 -16.31 28.97
CA GLY A 25 -30.44 -17.78 28.92
C GLY A 25 -30.51 -18.41 27.53
N CYS A 26 -29.40 -18.69 26.84
CA CYS A 26 -28.55 -19.89 26.98
C CYS A 26 -29.16 -21.18 26.39
N CYS A 27 -28.38 -21.77 25.48
CA CYS A 27 -28.21 -23.20 25.21
C CYS A 27 -29.38 -24.10 24.76
N SER A 28 -29.13 -24.69 23.58
CA SER A 28 -29.14 -26.15 23.36
C SER A 28 -30.41 -26.84 22.84
N THR A 29 -30.26 -27.26 21.58
CA THR A 29 -30.47 -28.64 21.08
C THR A 29 -31.89 -29.23 20.96
N ARG A 30 -32.12 -29.69 19.71
CA ARG A 30 -32.58 -31.03 19.33
C ARG A 30 -34.08 -31.34 19.19
N THR A 31 -34.47 -31.39 17.91
CA THR A 31 -35.06 -32.53 17.17
C THR A 31 -36.55 -32.93 17.32
N VAL A 32 -37.08 -33.35 16.14
CA VAL A 32 -38.05 -34.44 15.87
C VAL A 32 -39.55 -34.08 15.73
N SER A 33 -39.92 -33.82 14.48
CA SER A 33 -40.88 -34.61 13.68
C SER A 33 -42.41 -34.49 13.83
N ARG A 34 -43.04 -34.63 12.64
CA ARG A 34 -44.34 -35.22 12.28
C ARG A 34 -45.62 -34.36 12.25
N SER A 35 -45.98 -34.02 11.01
CA SER A 35 -47.16 -34.56 10.28
C SER A 35 -48.60 -34.15 10.63
N ARG A 36 -49.23 -33.51 9.61
CA ARG A 36 -50.57 -33.75 9.02
C ARG A 36 -51.86 -33.42 9.81
N GLN A 37 -52.68 -32.53 9.23
CA GLN A 37 -54.07 -32.74 8.72
C GLN A 37 -54.56 -31.39 8.12
N LYS A 38 -54.95 -31.27 6.82
CA LYS A 38 -56.25 -31.59 6.15
C LYS A 38 -57.44 -30.90 6.83
N MET A 39 -58.43 -30.27 6.20
CA MET A 39 -58.88 -30.11 4.80
C MET A 39 -60.12 -29.17 4.82
N VAL A 40 -60.64 -28.79 3.64
CA VAL A 40 -62.06 -28.51 3.22
C VAL A 40 -62.05 -27.22 2.34
N ASN A 41 -62.40 -27.12 1.05
CA ASN A 41 -63.16 -27.79 -0.04
C ASN A 41 -64.38 -26.97 -0.55
N SER A 42 -64.54 -27.04 -1.88
CA SER A 42 -65.72 -26.87 -2.77
C SER A 42 -65.75 -25.55 -3.58
N SER A 43 -66.07 -25.52 -4.90
CA SER A 43 -66.54 -26.53 -5.88
C SER A 43 -66.54 -25.90 -7.30
N CYS A 44 -66.01 -26.57 -8.34
CA CYS A 44 -66.69 -27.29 -9.46
C CYS A 44 -67.07 -26.36 -10.66
N GLU A 45 -66.94 -26.70 -11.95
CA GLU A 45 -67.06 -27.98 -12.69
C GLU A 45 -66.15 -28.07 -13.94
N GLU A 46 -65.94 -29.33 -14.37
CA GLU A 46 -65.18 -29.86 -15.52
C GLU A 46 -66.21 -30.50 -16.51
N PRO A 47 -65.87 -30.98 -17.74
CA PRO A 47 -65.44 -32.38 -17.83
C PRO A 47 -64.51 -32.80 -19.00
N ALA A 48 -63.55 -33.67 -18.62
CA ALA A 48 -63.24 -35.00 -19.19
C ALA A 48 -62.87 -35.14 -20.69
N THR A 49 -61.73 -35.75 -21.09
CA THR A 49 -61.28 -37.16 -20.95
C THR A 49 -59.92 -37.26 -21.68
N LYS A 50 -58.93 -38.15 -21.46
CA LYS A 50 -58.76 -39.42 -20.73
C LYS A 50 -57.23 -39.68 -20.51
N ARG A 51 -56.92 -40.26 -19.36
CA ARG A 51 -55.61 -40.71 -18.79
C ARG A 51 -54.97 -41.86 -19.60
N ALA A 52 -53.64 -41.95 -19.77
CA ALA A 52 -52.57 -42.35 -18.84
C ALA A 52 -52.63 -43.81 -18.33
N ARG A 53 -51.57 -44.62 -18.55
CA ARG A 53 -50.73 -45.31 -17.52
C ARG A 53 -49.93 -46.54 -18.03
N THR A 54 -48.63 -46.54 -17.70
CA THR A 54 -47.76 -47.58 -17.10
C THR A 54 -47.75 -49.05 -17.56
N TYR A 55 -46.51 -49.53 -17.77
CA TYR A 55 -45.87 -50.80 -17.36
C TYR A 55 -46.56 -52.14 -17.62
N GLY A 56 -45.82 -53.08 -18.24
CA GLY A 56 -45.90 -54.50 -17.87
C GLY A 56 -45.61 -55.54 -18.97
N ALA A 57 -44.36 -56.02 -18.96
CA ALA A 57 -43.99 -57.44 -18.91
C ALA A 57 -44.02 -58.35 -20.17
N ARG A 58 -43.11 -59.35 -20.07
CA ARG A 58 -43.09 -60.70 -20.68
C ARG A 58 -42.50 -60.83 -22.09
N THR A 59 -41.75 -61.87 -22.49
CA THR A 59 -41.06 -63.03 -21.87
C THR A 59 -40.34 -63.76 -23.02
N ASP A 60 -39.27 -64.50 -22.69
CA ASP A 60 -38.79 -65.74 -23.32
C ASP A 60 -38.20 -65.77 -24.75
N GLY A 61 -37.12 -66.55 -24.90
CA GLY A 61 -36.84 -67.30 -26.14
C GLY A 61 -35.39 -67.30 -26.61
N ALA A 62 -34.65 -68.36 -26.29
CA ALA A 62 -33.30 -68.67 -26.77
C ALA A 62 -33.23 -69.01 -28.28
N ALA A 63 -32.08 -68.75 -28.93
CA ALA A 63 -31.27 -69.70 -29.72
C ALA A 63 -30.31 -69.00 -30.72
N ASP A 64 -29.06 -69.47 -30.70
CA ASP A 64 -27.98 -69.47 -31.72
C ASP A 64 -28.11 -68.65 -33.02
N SER A 65 -27.08 -67.84 -33.32
CA SER A 65 -26.02 -68.21 -34.28
C SER A 65 -25.28 -66.99 -34.88
N THR A 66 -23.95 -67.04 -34.75
CA THR A 66 -22.89 -66.56 -35.67
C THR A 66 -22.87 -65.13 -36.25
N CYS A 67 -21.76 -64.47 -35.87
CA CYS A 67 -20.84 -63.67 -36.70
C CYS A 67 -21.11 -62.18 -36.99
N SER A 68 -20.19 -61.39 -36.39
CA SER A 68 -19.48 -60.20 -36.90
C SER A 68 -20.20 -58.86 -37.01
N GLY A 69 -19.95 -58.02 -36.01
CA GLY A 69 -19.89 -56.56 -36.07
C GLY A 69 -19.32 -56.01 -34.76
N PRO A 70 -18.33 -55.08 -34.74
CA PRO A 70 -17.94 -54.44 -33.50
C PRO A 70 -18.92 -53.27 -33.25
N ALA A 71 -19.85 -53.48 -32.31
CA ALA A 71 -20.71 -52.43 -31.80
C ALA A 71 -20.05 -51.75 -30.59
N SER A 72 -20.06 -50.41 -30.65
CA SER A 72 -20.33 -49.50 -29.52
C SER A 72 -19.55 -49.71 -28.23
N SER A 73 -18.42 -49.00 -28.09
CA SER A 73 -17.93 -48.62 -26.78
C SER A 73 -18.78 -47.48 -26.23
N GLU A 74 -19.38 -47.75 -25.08
CA GLU A 74 -19.98 -46.83 -24.13
C GLU A 74 -19.21 -45.50 -24.03
N ILE A 75 -19.91 -44.37 -24.13
CA ILE A 75 -19.36 -43.06 -23.82
C ILE A 75 -19.32 -42.94 -22.28
N PRO A 76 -18.14 -42.81 -21.65
CA PRO A 76 -18.06 -42.60 -20.22
C PRO A 76 -18.42 -41.15 -19.90
N THR A 77 -19.58 -40.94 -19.27
CA THR A 77 -19.89 -39.72 -18.54
C THR A 77 -19.40 -39.91 -17.09
N ALA A 78 -18.09 -39.72 -16.88
CA ALA A 78 -17.49 -39.75 -15.55
C ALA A 78 -16.49 -38.59 -15.41
N ASP A 79 -16.73 -37.77 -14.38
CA ASP A 79 -15.81 -36.84 -13.71
C ASP A 79 -14.77 -36.11 -14.57
N ARG A 80 -15.16 -34.93 -15.10
CA ARG A 80 -14.24 -33.88 -15.59
C ARG A 80 -14.42 -32.54 -14.85
N GLN A 81 -14.81 -32.57 -13.58
CA GLN A 81 -14.58 -31.42 -12.71
C GLN A 81 -13.11 -31.47 -12.27
N LEU A 82 -12.23 -30.75 -12.99
CA LEU A 82 -10.98 -30.29 -12.42
C LEU A 82 -11.32 -29.63 -11.07
N SER A 83 -10.82 -30.17 -9.97
CA SER A 83 -11.03 -29.63 -8.62
C SER A 83 -10.31 -28.29 -8.51
N LEU A 84 -10.92 -27.24 -9.05
CA LEU A 84 -10.44 -25.88 -8.98
C LEU A 84 -11.04 -25.27 -7.72
N SER A 85 -10.17 -24.79 -6.84
CA SER A 85 -10.58 -24.02 -5.66
C SER A 85 -11.38 -22.80 -6.11
N SER A 86 -12.51 -22.55 -5.46
CA SER A 86 -13.32 -21.36 -5.65
C SER A 86 -12.45 -20.10 -5.51
N GLY A 87 -12.26 -19.36 -6.60
CA GLY A 87 -11.42 -18.15 -6.64
C GLY A 87 -10.24 -18.18 -7.61
N SER A 88 -10.17 -19.17 -8.51
CA SER A 88 -9.07 -19.32 -9.47
C SER A 88 -9.07 -18.26 -10.58
N THR A 89 -7.92 -18.04 -11.24
CA THR A 89 -7.78 -17.14 -12.40
C THR A 89 -8.73 -17.51 -13.54
N VAL A 90 -8.99 -18.81 -13.74
CA VAL A 90 -9.92 -19.33 -14.75
C VAL A 90 -11.35 -18.85 -14.47
N ASP A 91 -11.78 -18.82 -13.21
CA ASP A 91 -13.13 -18.36 -12.85
C ASP A 91 -13.35 -16.87 -13.16
N LYS A 92 -12.30 -16.05 -13.01
CA LYS A 92 -12.39 -14.62 -13.38
C LYS A 92 -12.35 -14.40 -14.88
N CYS A 93 -11.62 -15.22 -15.63
CA CYS A 93 -11.70 -15.21 -17.09
C CYS A 93 -13.10 -15.62 -17.57
N ARG A 94 -13.76 -16.57 -16.91
CA ARG A 94 -15.16 -16.95 -17.21
C ARG A 94 -16.15 -15.81 -17.02
N GLN A 95 -15.91 -14.87 -16.11
CA GLN A 95 -16.79 -13.69 -15.94
C GLN A 95 -16.84 -12.81 -17.20
N LEU A 96 -15.75 -12.77 -17.99
CA LEU A 96 -15.75 -12.06 -19.28
C LEU A 96 -16.64 -12.75 -20.32
N ASP A 97 -16.94 -14.04 -20.14
CA ASP A 97 -17.68 -14.87 -21.08
C ASP A 97 -19.19 -14.93 -20.76
N GLU A 98 -19.67 -14.32 -19.67
CA GLU A 98 -21.09 -14.37 -19.25
C GLU A 98 -22.06 -13.87 -20.34
N GLY A 99 -21.70 -12.75 -21.00
CA GLY A 99 -22.50 -12.20 -22.10
C GLY A 99 -22.54 -13.13 -23.33
N LEU A 100 -21.43 -13.81 -23.60
CA LEU A 100 -21.34 -14.79 -24.68
C LEU A 100 -22.15 -16.06 -24.35
N ALA A 101 -22.05 -16.57 -23.13
CA ALA A 101 -22.83 -17.72 -22.66
C ALA A 101 -24.34 -17.45 -22.78
N ALA A 102 -24.79 -16.25 -22.40
CA ALA A 102 -26.19 -15.84 -22.56
C ALA A 102 -26.62 -15.79 -24.04
N THR A 103 -25.73 -15.37 -24.94
CA THR A 103 -25.98 -15.31 -26.38
C THR A 103 -26.09 -16.71 -27.01
N PHE A 104 -25.25 -17.65 -26.57
CA PHE A 104 -25.35 -19.07 -26.95
C PHE A 104 -26.66 -19.68 -26.49
N ARG A 105 -27.06 -19.50 -25.22
CA ARG A 105 -28.35 -20.01 -24.70
C ARG A 105 -29.56 -19.46 -25.44
N ARG A 106 -29.49 -18.22 -25.91
CA ARG A 106 -30.57 -17.61 -26.70
C ARG A 106 -30.61 -18.12 -28.15
N GLY A 107 -29.57 -18.83 -28.59
CA GLY A 107 -29.45 -19.30 -29.97
C GLY A 107 -29.18 -18.19 -30.98
N ASP A 108 -28.82 -16.97 -30.54
CA ASP A 108 -28.47 -15.88 -31.46
C ASP A 108 -27.18 -16.22 -32.24
N ILE A 109 -26.28 -17.02 -31.65
CA ILE A 109 -25.12 -17.64 -32.31
C ILE A 109 -25.25 -19.16 -32.19
N ARG A 110 -25.05 -19.89 -33.29
CA ARG A 110 -25.04 -21.38 -33.32
C ARG A 110 -23.65 -21.89 -33.71
N LEU A 111 -23.16 -22.92 -33.02
CA LEU A 111 -21.87 -23.54 -33.31
C LEU A 111 -22.06 -24.81 -34.16
N LEU A 112 -21.17 -25.06 -35.12
CA LEU A 112 -21.17 -26.29 -35.91
C LEU A 112 -20.57 -27.44 -35.10
N ARG A 113 -21.12 -28.64 -35.23
CA ARG A 113 -20.54 -29.86 -34.65
C ARG A 113 -19.30 -30.27 -35.44
N ARG A 114 -18.17 -30.49 -34.77
CA ARG A 114 -16.93 -30.95 -35.45
C ARG A 114 -17.14 -32.22 -36.26
N ALA A 115 -17.83 -33.21 -35.69
CA ALA A 115 -18.11 -34.48 -36.37
C ALA A 115 -18.86 -34.27 -37.69
N TRP A 116 -19.81 -33.34 -37.72
CA TRP A 116 -20.53 -33.01 -38.94
C TRP A 116 -19.63 -32.30 -39.96
N VAL A 117 -18.81 -31.32 -39.53
CA VAL A 117 -17.89 -30.61 -40.44
C VAL A 117 -16.89 -31.56 -41.11
N LEU A 118 -16.38 -32.56 -40.37
CA LEU A 118 -15.51 -33.60 -40.91
C LEU A 118 -16.22 -34.54 -41.89
N GLY A 119 -17.49 -34.89 -41.62
CA GLY A 119 -18.27 -35.82 -42.44
C GLY A 119 -19.16 -35.20 -43.52
N ALA A 120 -19.27 -33.87 -43.58
CA ALA A 120 -20.23 -33.21 -44.46
C ALA A 120 -19.90 -33.46 -45.95
N PRO A 121 -20.88 -33.85 -46.77
CA PRO A 121 -20.65 -34.16 -48.18
C PRO A 121 -20.39 -32.90 -49.04
N ASP A 122 -20.74 -31.73 -48.52
CA ASP A 122 -20.62 -30.48 -49.27
C ASP A 122 -19.15 -30.09 -49.48
N GLN A 123 -18.88 -29.51 -50.65
CA GLN A 123 -17.59 -28.90 -50.98
C GLN A 123 -17.46 -27.49 -50.37
N ARG A 124 -18.55 -26.91 -49.87
CA ARG A 124 -18.62 -25.58 -49.23
C ARG A 124 -19.54 -25.62 -48.02
N LEU A 125 -19.30 -24.74 -47.03
CA LEU A 125 -20.18 -24.65 -45.86
C LEU A 125 -21.48 -23.92 -46.24
N PRO A 126 -22.66 -24.53 -46.00
CA PRO A 126 -23.92 -23.82 -46.13
C PRO A 126 -24.05 -22.69 -45.11
N TYR A 127 -24.75 -21.62 -45.47
CA TYR A 127 -25.10 -20.57 -44.52
C TYR A 127 -26.10 -21.09 -43.47
N ARG A 128 -26.15 -20.42 -42.32
CA ARG A 128 -26.87 -20.87 -41.12
C ARG A 128 -28.27 -21.42 -41.38
N GLN A 129 -29.13 -20.70 -42.12
CA GLN A 129 -30.52 -21.12 -42.31
C GLN A 129 -30.66 -22.45 -43.07
N VAL A 130 -29.72 -22.79 -43.96
CA VAL A 130 -29.70 -24.12 -44.63
C VAL A 130 -29.32 -25.21 -43.64
N LEU A 131 -28.42 -24.92 -42.70
CA LEU A 131 -28.04 -25.86 -41.64
C LEU A 131 -29.21 -26.11 -40.69
N GLU A 132 -29.97 -25.08 -40.32
CA GLU A 132 -31.18 -25.23 -39.49
C GLU A 132 -32.29 -26.00 -40.22
N GLU A 133 -32.41 -25.87 -41.55
CA GLU A 133 -33.29 -26.72 -42.36
C GLU A 133 -32.85 -28.19 -42.36
N ARG A 134 -31.55 -28.46 -42.48
CA ARG A 134 -31.00 -29.83 -42.40
C ARG A 134 -31.13 -30.42 -41.00
N GLU A 135 -30.97 -29.61 -39.96
CA GLU A 135 -31.24 -29.99 -38.57
C GLU A 135 -32.70 -30.46 -38.41
N ARG A 136 -33.66 -29.71 -38.99
CA ARG A 136 -35.07 -30.12 -39.02
C ARG A 136 -35.34 -31.41 -39.81
N ARG A 137 -34.42 -31.81 -40.70
CA ARG A 137 -34.45 -33.09 -41.44
C ARG A 137 -33.67 -34.22 -40.77
N GLY A 138 -33.00 -33.96 -39.64
CA GLY A 138 -32.33 -34.96 -38.82
C GLY A 138 -30.80 -35.05 -38.94
N GLU A 139 -30.13 -34.17 -39.71
CA GLU A 139 -28.67 -34.24 -39.92
C GLU A 139 -27.82 -33.65 -38.76
N LEU A 140 -28.46 -32.99 -37.77
CA LEU A 140 -27.84 -32.37 -36.58
C LEU A 140 -26.49 -31.64 -36.83
N PRO A 141 -26.39 -30.71 -37.81
CA PRO A 141 -25.14 -30.00 -38.12
C PRO A 141 -24.66 -29.04 -37.02
N LEU A 142 -25.58 -28.57 -36.17
CA LEU A 142 -25.34 -27.53 -35.17
C LEU A 142 -25.45 -28.11 -33.75
N LEU A 143 -24.77 -27.49 -32.80
CA LEU A 143 -25.02 -27.69 -31.37
C LEU A 143 -26.35 -27.05 -30.98
N SER A 144 -27.01 -27.64 -29.97
CA SER A 144 -28.10 -26.95 -29.27
C SER A 144 -27.57 -25.72 -28.51
N PRO A 145 -28.43 -24.71 -28.24
CA PRO A 145 -28.05 -23.55 -27.45
C PRO A 145 -27.41 -23.89 -26.10
N GLU A 146 -27.92 -24.91 -25.42
CA GLU A 146 -27.43 -25.37 -24.12
C GLU A 146 -26.08 -26.09 -24.23
N GLU A 147 -25.89 -26.96 -25.23
CA GLU A 147 -24.59 -27.60 -25.48
C GLU A 147 -23.51 -26.56 -25.76
N ALA A 148 -23.82 -25.53 -26.57
CA ALA A 148 -22.87 -24.47 -26.89
C ALA A 148 -22.47 -23.65 -25.66
N ALA A 149 -23.43 -23.33 -24.78
CA ALA A 149 -23.15 -22.63 -23.53
C ALA A 149 -22.35 -23.50 -22.55
N ALA A 150 -22.69 -24.79 -22.41
CA ALA A 150 -21.97 -25.72 -21.55
C ALA A 150 -20.51 -25.89 -21.99
N LEU A 151 -20.27 -26.01 -23.30
CA LEU A 151 -18.93 -26.13 -23.87
C LEU A 151 -18.06 -24.90 -23.57
N LEU A 152 -18.65 -23.69 -23.62
CA LEU A 152 -17.97 -22.46 -23.24
C LEU A 152 -17.62 -22.45 -21.73
N GLU A 153 -18.56 -22.88 -20.89
CA GLU A 153 -18.41 -22.86 -19.42
C GLU A 153 -17.39 -23.88 -18.91
N CYS A 154 -17.18 -25.00 -19.62
CA CYS A 154 -16.09 -25.94 -19.36
C CYS A 154 -14.73 -25.22 -19.25
N GLY A 155 -14.47 -24.24 -20.13
CA GLY A 155 -13.28 -23.41 -20.07
C GLY A 155 -11.98 -24.15 -20.41
N ASP A 156 -12.06 -25.13 -21.31
CA ASP A 156 -10.95 -25.98 -21.78
C ASP A 156 -10.51 -25.69 -23.23
N ARG A 157 -10.95 -24.56 -23.80
CA ARG A 157 -10.70 -24.11 -25.18
C ARG A 157 -11.16 -25.09 -26.27
N SER A 158 -12.24 -25.82 -26.01
CA SER A 158 -12.85 -26.79 -26.94
C SER A 158 -13.67 -26.19 -28.08
N ILE A 159 -13.94 -24.88 -28.07
CA ILE A 159 -14.62 -24.18 -29.19
C ILE A 159 -13.57 -23.59 -30.14
N GLY A 160 -13.58 -24.00 -31.41
CA GLY A 160 -12.75 -23.41 -32.46
C GLY A 160 -13.41 -22.20 -33.10
N ALA A 161 -12.84 -21.00 -32.96
CA ALA A 161 -13.33 -19.79 -33.62
C ALA A 161 -12.51 -19.51 -34.89
N LEU A 162 -13.10 -19.67 -36.07
CA LEU A 162 -12.41 -19.48 -37.33
C LEU A 162 -12.36 -17.99 -37.73
N THR A 163 -11.17 -17.42 -37.77
CA THR A 163 -10.94 -16.09 -38.38
C THR A 163 -10.36 -16.26 -39.78
N HIS A 164 -11.03 -15.70 -40.79
CA HIS A 164 -10.67 -15.89 -42.18
C HIS A 164 -11.14 -14.74 -43.08
N PRO A 165 -10.49 -14.50 -44.23
CA PRO A 165 -10.88 -13.45 -45.16
C PRO A 165 -12.04 -13.93 -46.04
N TRP A 166 -13.11 -13.15 -46.23
CA TRP A 166 -14.15 -13.49 -47.20
C TRP A 166 -13.64 -13.29 -48.64
N TYR A 167 -13.71 -14.33 -49.48
CA TYR A 167 -13.20 -14.26 -50.85
C TYR A 167 -14.20 -13.63 -51.82
N SER A 168 -15.50 -13.75 -51.56
CA SER A 168 -16.54 -13.10 -52.38
C SER A 168 -17.66 -12.54 -51.49
N PRO A 169 -18.37 -11.49 -51.93
CA PRO A 169 -19.63 -11.09 -51.30
C PRO A 169 -20.66 -12.23 -51.38
N GLY A 170 -21.37 -12.51 -50.29
CA GLY A 170 -22.43 -13.53 -50.24
C GLY A 170 -21.97 -14.99 -50.10
N ASP A 171 -20.72 -15.30 -50.46
CA ASP A 171 -20.08 -16.61 -50.23
C ASP A 171 -18.61 -16.41 -49.79
N PRO A 172 -18.28 -16.72 -48.52
CA PRO A 172 -16.91 -16.54 -48.04
C PRO A 172 -15.89 -17.47 -48.69
N ASP A 173 -16.31 -18.63 -49.23
CA ASP A 173 -15.43 -19.68 -49.75
C ASP A 173 -16.00 -20.33 -51.02
N PRO A 174 -16.12 -19.58 -52.13
CA PRO A 174 -16.81 -20.04 -53.35
C PRO A 174 -16.13 -21.23 -54.03
N VAL A 175 -14.86 -21.50 -53.71
CA VAL A 175 -14.06 -22.60 -54.28
C VAL A 175 -13.86 -23.75 -53.27
N GLY A 176 -14.37 -23.62 -52.04
CA GLY A 176 -14.26 -24.67 -51.01
C GLY A 176 -12.85 -24.87 -50.43
N VAL A 177 -11.93 -23.93 -50.64
CA VAL A 177 -10.54 -24.06 -50.21
C VAL A 177 -10.42 -23.96 -48.69
N LYS A 178 -11.17 -23.06 -48.05
CA LYS A 178 -11.11 -22.90 -46.58
C LYS A 178 -11.70 -24.10 -45.87
N LEU A 179 -12.80 -24.64 -46.36
CA LEU A 179 -13.41 -25.83 -45.77
C LEU A 179 -12.44 -27.02 -45.81
N LYS A 180 -11.67 -27.15 -46.90
CA LYS A 180 -10.63 -28.19 -46.99
C LYS A 180 -9.53 -28.00 -45.94
N ILE A 181 -8.97 -26.79 -45.83
CA ILE A 181 -7.95 -26.45 -44.82
C ILE A 181 -8.47 -26.72 -43.40
N LEU A 182 -9.71 -26.30 -43.13
CA LEU A 182 -10.36 -26.50 -41.84
C LEU A 182 -10.55 -27.99 -41.51
N ARG A 183 -11.00 -28.81 -42.46
CA ARG A 183 -11.17 -30.27 -42.27
C ARG A 183 -9.85 -30.98 -42.00
N GLU A 184 -8.80 -30.63 -42.74
CA GLU A 184 -7.44 -31.14 -42.52
C GLU A 184 -6.99 -30.81 -41.09
N ALA A 185 -7.11 -29.53 -40.67
CA ALA A 185 -6.72 -29.11 -39.33
C ALA A 185 -7.56 -29.74 -38.19
N LEU A 186 -8.88 -29.88 -38.37
CA LEU A 186 -9.77 -30.48 -37.36
C LEU A 186 -9.55 -31.99 -37.17
N SER A 187 -8.86 -32.64 -38.11
CA SER A 187 -8.43 -34.03 -37.94
C SER A 187 -7.34 -34.13 -36.88
N ASP A 188 -6.43 -33.15 -36.84
CA ASP A 188 -5.33 -33.07 -35.86
C ASP A 188 -5.76 -32.44 -34.53
N LEU A 189 -6.62 -31.41 -34.58
CA LEU A 189 -7.05 -30.64 -33.41
C LEU A 189 -8.19 -31.36 -32.66
N THR A 190 -7.85 -32.47 -32.00
CA THR A 190 -8.82 -33.37 -31.35
C THR A 190 -9.55 -32.79 -30.14
N HIS A 191 -8.98 -31.77 -29.50
CA HIS A 191 -9.60 -31.05 -28.37
C HIS A 191 -10.74 -30.11 -28.81
N ILE A 192 -10.86 -29.78 -30.10
CA ILE A 192 -11.97 -28.98 -30.61
C ILE A 192 -13.19 -29.88 -30.75
N GLU A 193 -14.35 -29.42 -30.27
CA GLU A 193 -15.62 -30.15 -30.33
C GLU A 193 -16.66 -29.43 -31.19
N ALA A 194 -16.59 -28.10 -31.22
CA ALA A 194 -17.48 -27.26 -32.01
C ALA A 194 -16.73 -26.11 -32.68
N ILE A 195 -17.25 -25.65 -33.82
CA ILE A 195 -16.63 -24.57 -34.60
C ILE A 195 -17.59 -23.40 -34.75
N PHE A 196 -17.10 -22.19 -34.51
CA PHE A 196 -17.73 -20.94 -34.92
C PHE A 196 -17.19 -20.52 -36.29
N VAL A 197 -18.08 -20.34 -37.26
CA VAL A 197 -17.79 -19.76 -38.58
C VAL A 197 -18.87 -18.73 -38.85
N ASP A 198 -18.53 -17.45 -38.94
CA ASP A 198 -19.48 -16.33 -39.05
C ASP A 198 -20.63 -16.58 -40.04
N TYR A 199 -20.34 -17.10 -41.23
CA TYR A 199 -21.29 -17.40 -42.30
C TYR A 199 -22.30 -18.50 -41.93
N ALA A 200 -21.85 -19.52 -41.21
CA ALA A 200 -22.66 -20.68 -40.82
C ALA A 200 -23.25 -20.56 -39.41
N SER A 201 -22.72 -19.65 -38.59
CA SER A 201 -23.09 -19.44 -37.18
C SER A 201 -24.05 -18.26 -36.98
N LEU A 202 -24.06 -17.29 -37.90
CA LEU A 202 -24.91 -16.10 -37.87
C LEU A 202 -25.93 -16.11 -39.01
N PHE A 203 -27.08 -15.45 -38.80
CA PHE A 203 -28.08 -15.30 -39.87
C PHE A 203 -27.54 -14.49 -41.04
N GLN A 204 -27.65 -15.03 -42.25
CA GLN A 204 -27.21 -14.39 -43.50
C GLN A 204 -28.39 -13.89 -44.33
N HIS A 205 -28.14 -12.96 -45.25
CA HIS A 205 -29.13 -12.66 -46.29
C HIS A 205 -29.22 -13.89 -47.23
N PRO A 206 -30.41 -14.46 -47.47
CA PRO A 206 -30.56 -15.56 -48.41
C PRO A 206 -30.30 -15.08 -49.85
N PRO A 207 -29.86 -15.97 -50.76
CA PRO A 207 -29.64 -15.61 -52.16
C PRO A 207 -30.89 -14.96 -52.77
N LYS A 208 -30.72 -13.80 -53.42
CA LYS A 208 -31.80 -12.97 -53.99
C LYS A 208 -32.87 -12.50 -52.99
N GLY A 209 -32.62 -12.59 -51.70
CA GLY A 209 -33.57 -12.24 -50.64
C GLY A 209 -32.92 -11.46 -49.49
N LYS A 210 -33.71 -11.16 -48.46
CA LYS A 210 -33.23 -10.49 -47.24
C LYS A 210 -33.63 -11.28 -46.00
N ARG A 211 -32.83 -11.16 -44.94
CA ARG A 211 -33.21 -11.61 -43.60
C ARG A 211 -34.54 -11.01 -43.20
N THR A 212 -35.37 -11.82 -42.57
CA THR A 212 -36.58 -11.39 -41.86
C THR A 212 -36.23 -10.43 -40.72
N ASP A 213 -37.23 -9.73 -40.20
CA ASP A 213 -37.03 -8.79 -39.09
C ASP A 213 -36.49 -9.48 -37.84
N ALA A 214 -37.01 -10.66 -37.50
CA ALA A 214 -36.53 -11.47 -36.38
C ALA A 214 -35.07 -11.93 -36.57
N GLU A 215 -34.70 -12.35 -37.78
CA GLU A 215 -33.30 -12.71 -38.10
C GLU A 215 -32.37 -11.49 -38.07
N ASN A 216 -32.83 -10.31 -38.50
CA ASN A 216 -32.05 -9.07 -38.43
C ASN A 216 -31.81 -8.65 -36.97
N GLU A 217 -32.82 -8.76 -36.09
CA GLU A 217 -32.66 -8.48 -34.67
C GLU A 217 -31.69 -9.45 -33.99
N ALA A 218 -31.82 -10.75 -34.27
CA ALA A 218 -30.90 -11.77 -33.76
C ALA A 218 -29.47 -11.55 -34.26
N PHE A 219 -29.30 -11.23 -35.54
CA PHE A 219 -28.00 -10.89 -36.11
C PHE A 219 -27.40 -9.63 -35.47
N GLY A 220 -28.19 -8.58 -35.23
CA GLY A 220 -27.72 -7.36 -34.59
C GLY A 220 -27.14 -7.62 -33.20
N ARG A 221 -27.86 -8.38 -32.36
CA ARG A 221 -27.40 -8.77 -31.02
C ARG A 221 -26.17 -9.67 -31.06
N ALA A 222 -26.14 -10.65 -31.97
CA ALA A 222 -25.00 -11.52 -32.16
C ALA A 222 -23.75 -10.74 -32.59
N LEU A 223 -23.91 -9.75 -33.48
CA LEU A 223 -22.81 -8.93 -33.99
C LEU A 223 -22.17 -8.06 -32.91
N ASP A 224 -22.92 -7.62 -31.90
CA ASP A 224 -22.39 -6.83 -30.78
C ASP A 224 -21.50 -7.65 -29.83
N ILE A 225 -21.71 -8.97 -29.76
CA ILE A 225 -21.00 -9.91 -28.87
C ILE A 225 -20.04 -10.83 -29.63
N MET A 226 -20.09 -10.87 -30.96
CA MET A 226 -19.25 -11.76 -31.79
C MET A 226 -17.76 -11.67 -31.46
N GLY A 227 -17.26 -10.48 -31.13
CA GLY A 227 -15.87 -10.30 -30.71
C GLY A 227 -15.48 -11.15 -29.51
N ASP A 228 -16.40 -11.39 -28.58
CA ASP A 228 -16.17 -12.19 -27.37
C ASP A 228 -15.96 -13.68 -27.70
N VAL A 229 -16.50 -14.18 -28.83
CA VAL A 229 -16.21 -15.55 -29.32
C VAL A 229 -14.71 -15.71 -29.59
N TYR A 230 -14.10 -14.73 -30.24
CA TYR A 230 -12.66 -14.75 -30.49
C TYR A 230 -11.85 -14.43 -29.23
N ALA A 231 -12.41 -13.61 -28.34
CA ALA A 231 -11.71 -13.06 -27.19
C ALA A 231 -11.64 -13.98 -25.96
N SER A 232 -12.61 -14.89 -25.78
CA SER A 232 -12.68 -15.78 -24.61
C SER A 232 -11.35 -16.50 -24.38
N ALA A 233 -10.72 -16.26 -23.25
CA ALA A 233 -9.38 -16.77 -22.97
C ALA A 233 -9.37 -18.25 -22.55
N VAL A 234 -10.51 -18.75 -22.08
CA VAL A 234 -10.65 -20.11 -21.52
C VAL A 234 -11.60 -20.96 -22.35
N GLY A 235 -12.59 -20.37 -23.02
CA GLY A 235 -13.61 -21.13 -23.75
C GLY A 235 -13.25 -21.43 -25.21
N THR A 236 -12.44 -20.59 -25.87
CA THR A 236 -12.21 -20.71 -27.32
C THR A 236 -10.73 -20.77 -27.74
N THR A 237 -10.46 -21.56 -28.78
CA THR A 237 -9.22 -21.58 -29.57
C THR A 237 -9.48 -20.87 -30.89
N VAL A 238 -8.67 -19.89 -31.27
CA VAL A 238 -8.83 -19.17 -32.54
C VAL A 238 -8.01 -19.83 -33.63
N LEU A 239 -8.70 -20.20 -34.71
CA LEU A 239 -8.14 -20.84 -35.89
C LEU A 239 -7.99 -19.79 -36.99
N GLN A 240 -6.77 -19.47 -37.40
CA GLN A 240 -6.47 -18.36 -38.29
C GLN A 240 -6.05 -18.84 -39.67
N ILE A 241 -6.82 -18.51 -40.71
CA ILE A 241 -6.44 -18.73 -42.12
C ILE A 241 -6.09 -17.39 -42.75
N LYS A 242 -4.80 -17.14 -42.99
CA LYS A 242 -4.34 -15.92 -43.71
C LYS A 242 -4.22 -16.11 -45.22
N GLU A 243 -4.25 -17.35 -45.70
CA GLU A 243 -4.03 -17.71 -47.10
C GLU A 243 -5.10 -17.08 -48.03
N ILE A 244 -4.64 -16.47 -49.13
CA ILE A 244 -5.49 -15.95 -50.21
C ILE A 244 -5.22 -16.79 -51.48
N PRO A 245 -6.16 -17.64 -51.91
CA PRO A 245 -5.99 -18.43 -53.12
C PRO A 245 -6.05 -17.56 -54.37
N PRO A 246 -5.40 -17.99 -55.47
CA PRO A 246 -5.47 -17.27 -56.73
C PRO A 246 -6.92 -17.15 -57.21
N ARG A 247 -7.24 -16.01 -57.79
CA ARG A 247 -8.58 -15.74 -58.33
C ARG A 247 -8.97 -16.75 -59.42
N PRO A 248 -10.12 -17.42 -59.32
CA PRO A 248 -10.62 -18.29 -60.39
C PRO A 248 -11.02 -17.49 -61.63
N GLN A 249 -10.94 -18.13 -62.80
CA GLN A 249 -11.20 -17.50 -64.10
C GLN A 249 -12.64 -16.97 -64.24
N GLU A 250 -13.61 -17.61 -63.60
CA GLU A 250 -15.03 -17.18 -63.61
C GLU A 250 -15.28 -15.81 -62.94
N PHE A 251 -14.32 -15.32 -62.14
CA PHE A 251 -14.39 -13.98 -61.51
C PHE A 251 -13.60 -12.93 -62.31
N ASP A 252 -13.08 -13.25 -63.50
CA ASP A 252 -12.37 -12.30 -64.37
C ASP A 252 -13.30 -11.22 -64.87
N GLY A 253 -12.86 -9.96 -64.83
CA GLY A 253 -13.68 -8.83 -65.27
C GLY A 253 -14.87 -8.45 -64.37
N GLU A 254 -15.22 -9.21 -63.33
CA GLU A 254 -16.42 -8.94 -62.51
C GLU A 254 -16.20 -7.86 -61.43
N LEU A 255 -16.98 -6.78 -61.52
CA LEU A 255 -17.04 -5.66 -60.58
C LEU A 255 -18.40 -5.64 -59.86
N CYS A 256 -18.37 -5.63 -58.52
CA CYS A 256 -19.56 -5.48 -57.69
C CYS A 256 -19.87 -4.00 -57.42
N LEU A 257 -21.16 -3.65 -57.52
CA LEU A 257 -21.70 -2.32 -57.18
C LEU A 257 -22.54 -2.43 -55.90
N PHE A 258 -22.01 -1.95 -54.78
CA PHE A 258 -22.66 -2.03 -53.47
C PHE A 258 -23.54 -0.82 -53.18
N GLY A 259 -24.75 -1.05 -52.66
CA GLY A 259 -25.64 0.03 -52.25
C GLY A 259 -25.95 1.01 -53.39
N LEU A 260 -26.44 0.45 -54.51
CA LEU A 260 -26.89 1.19 -55.68
C LEU A 260 -27.92 2.25 -55.27
N LYS A 261 -27.79 3.48 -55.78
CA LYS A 261 -28.72 4.56 -55.42
C LYS A 261 -30.06 4.41 -56.13
N ALA A 262 -31.12 4.90 -55.48
CA ALA A 262 -32.46 4.91 -56.05
C ALA A 262 -32.48 5.70 -57.39
N GLY A 263 -33.05 5.10 -58.43
CA GLY A 263 -33.16 5.70 -59.77
C GLY A 263 -32.00 5.43 -60.73
N VAL A 264 -30.93 4.77 -60.28
CA VAL A 264 -29.80 4.36 -61.13
C VAL A 264 -30.15 3.07 -61.88
N GLY A 265 -30.35 3.16 -63.19
CA GLY A 265 -30.62 2.02 -64.07
C GLY A 265 -29.40 1.53 -64.85
N GLU A 266 -29.54 0.43 -65.58
CA GLU A 266 -28.45 -0.23 -66.32
C GLU A 266 -27.76 0.72 -67.31
N ALA A 267 -28.51 1.56 -68.01
CA ALA A 267 -27.97 2.52 -68.97
C ALA A 267 -26.99 3.52 -68.31
N ALA A 268 -27.34 4.07 -67.16
CA ALA A 268 -26.50 5.02 -66.43
C ALA A 268 -25.21 4.35 -65.89
N VAL A 269 -25.32 3.09 -65.45
CA VAL A 269 -24.16 2.31 -65.01
C VAL A 269 -23.22 2.02 -66.17
N ARG A 270 -23.75 1.60 -67.33
CA ARG A 270 -22.95 1.35 -68.53
C ARG A 270 -22.28 2.62 -69.04
N GLU A 271 -22.97 3.75 -69.07
CA GLU A 271 -22.41 5.04 -69.48
C GLU A 271 -21.24 5.46 -68.59
N ALA A 272 -21.38 5.31 -67.27
CA ALA A 272 -20.33 5.70 -66.34
C ALA A 272 -19.11 4.77 -66.34
N LEU A 273 -19.30 3.49 -66.68
CA LEU A 273 -18.27 2.46 -66.61
C LEU A 273 -17.61 2.12 -67.96
N CYS A 274 -18.23 2.45 -69.10
CA CYS A 274 -17.70 2.10 -70.43
C CYS A 274 -16.32 2.73 -70.71
N ARG A 275 -15.99 3.84 -70.05
CA ARG A 275 -14.68 4.50 -70.15
C ARG A 275 -13.50 3.66 -69.64
N PHE A 276 -13.75 2.61 -68.86
CA PHE A 276 -12.72 1.72 -68.32
C PHE A 276 -12.47 0.49 -69.18
N GLY A 277 -13.42 0.12 -70.04
CA GLY A 277 -13.34 -1.05 -70.90
C GLY A 277 -14.71 -1.49 -71.42
N GLU A 278 -14.70 -2.46 -72.33
CA GLU A 278 -15.92 -3.05 -72.88
C GLU A 278 -16.66 -3.87 -71.81
N ILE A 279 -17.97 -3.63 -71.67
CA ILE A 279 -18.84 -4.28 -70.68
C ILE A 279 -19.62 -5.40 -71.38
N GLU A 280 -19.31 -6.64 -71.02
CA GLU A 280 -19.97 -7.85 -71.53
C GLU A 280 -21.39 -8.00 -70.96
N SER A 281 -21.54 -7.82 -69.64
CA SER A 281 -22.84 -7.95 -68.97
C SER A 281 -22.99 -6.97 -67.80
N CYS A 282 -24.22 -6.63 -67.47
CA CYS A 282 -24.57 -5.74 -66.36
C CYS A 282 -25.87 -6.24 -65.72
N ASP A 283 -25.77 -6.84 -64.54
CA ASP A 283 -26.90 -7.33 -63.76
C ASP A 283 -27.00 -6.54 -62.46
N LEU A 284 -27.86 -5.51 -62.46
CA LEU A 284 -28.08 -4.66 -61.29
C LEU A 284 -28.93 -5.33 -60.20
N ALA A 285 -29.57 -6.47 -60.50
CA ALA A 285 -30.42 -7.22 -59.58
C ALA A 285 -29.81 -8.60 -59.23
N PHE A 286 -28.49 -8.75 -59.43
CA PHE A 286 -27.77 -10.01 -59.21
C PHE A 286 -28.01 -10.56 -57.80
N GLU A 287 -27.80 -9.72 -56.78
CA GLU A 287 -28.11 -10.02 -55.38
C GLU A 287 -28.89 -8.87 -54.74
N SER A 288 -29.55 -9.16 -53.62
CA SER A 288 -30.36 -8.16 -52.89
C SER A 288 -29.55 -7.00 -52.30
N SER A 289 -28.22 -7.12 -52.28
CA SER A 289 -27.28 -6.20 -51.63
C SER A 289 -26.26 -5.56 -52.59
N TYR A 290 -26.09 -6.11 -53.80
CA TYR A 290 -25.18 -5.56 -54.82
C TYR A 290 -25.53 -6.05 -56.23
N GLY A 291 -25.18 -5.23 -57.23
CA GLY A 291 -25.20 -5.61 -58.65
C GLY A 291 -23.82 -6.02 -59.16
N ILE A 292 -23.75 -6.65 -60.33
CA ILE A 292 -22.50 -7.07 -60.99
C ILE A 292 -22.39 -6.45 -62.39
N VAL A 293 -21.21 -5.96 -62.71
CA VAL A 293 -20.81 -5.54 -64.06
C VAL A 293 -19.61 -6.37 -64.49
N CYS A 294 -19.68 -7.02 -65.64
CA CYS A 294 -18.61 -7.86 -66.16
C CYS A 294 -17.92 -7.17 -67.34
N PHE A 295 -16.62 -6.89 -67.19
CA PHE A 295 -15.78 -6.38 -68.26
C PHE A 295 -15.12 -7.52 -69.04
N THR A 296 -14.77 -7.29 -70.31
CA THR A 296 -14.04 -8.28 -71.12
C THR A 296 -12.62 -8.56 -70.61
N THR A 297 -12.06 -7.69 -69.77
CA THR A 297 -10.75 -7.88 -69.13
C THR A 297 -10.79 -7.52 -67.66
N HIS A 298 -10.07 -8.28 -66.82
CA HIS A 298 -9.94 -7.93 -65.40
C HIS A 298 -9.20 -6.63 -65.14
N ALA A 299 -8.30 -6.21 -66.04
CA ALA A 299 -7.62 -4.92 -65.94
C ALA A 299 -8.61 -3.74 -65.95
N ALA A 300 -9.66 -3.82 -66.76
CA ALA A 300 -10.72 -2.82 -66.80
C ALA A 300 -11.51 -2.76 -65.47
N ALA A 301 -11.82 -3.92 -64.87
CA ALA A 301 -12.47 -3.99 -63.56
C ALA A 301 -11.60 -3.36 -62.45
N LEU A 302 -10.28 -3.59 -62.47
CA LEU A 302 -9.34 -2.97 -61.52
C LEU A 302 -9.23 -1.45 -61.71
N GLN A 303 -9.22 -0.98 -62.95
CA GLN A 303 -9.24 0.46 -63.25
C GLN A 303 -10.53 1.12 -62.77
N ALA A 304 -11.68 0.47 -63.01
CA ALA A 304 -12.98 0.94 -62.52
C ALA A 304 -13.03 0.97 -60.98
N LYS A 305 -12.49 -0.05 -60.31
CA LYS A 305 -12.35 -0.09 -58.84
C LYS A 305 -11.46 1.04 -58.30
N ALA A 306 -10.38 1.38 -58.99
CA ALA A 306 -9.46 2.44 -58.58
C ALA A 306 -9.97 3.86 -58.88
N ALA A 307 -11.04 3.99 -59.67
CA ALA A 307 -11.53 5.27 -60.12
C ALA A 307 -12.29 6.03 -59.01
N ASN A 308 -11.88 7.27 -58.76
CA ASN A 308 -12.64 8.21 -57.95
C ASN A 308 -13.81 8.78 -58.78
N GLY A 309 -15.04 8.70 -58.27
CA GLY A 309 -16.23 9.31 -58.91
C GLY A 309 -17.43 8.39 -59.14
N LEU A 310 -17.41 7.12 -58.68
CA LEU A 310 -18.56 6.22 -58.77
C LEU A 310 -19.56 6.36 -57.59
N SER A 311 -19.29 7.30 -56.68
CA SER A 311 -20.14 7.59 -55.52
C SER A 311 -21.52 8.15 -55.88
N GLU A 312 -21.69 8.65 -57.11
CA GLU A 312 -22.99 9.08 -57.65
C GLU A 312 -23.88 7.88 -57.99
N LEU A 313 -23.31 6.74 -58.38
CA LEU A 313 -24.03 5.52 -58.76
C LEU A 313 -24.33 4.61 -57.58
N CYS A 314 -23.34 4.41 -56.72
CA CYS A 314 -23.40 3.40 -55.67
C CYS A 314 -22.58 3.82 -54.44
N SER A 315 -22.77 3.11 -53.34
CA SER A 315 -22.09 3.38 -52.07
C SER A 315 -20.65 2.91 -52.02
N GLY A 316 -20.27 1.96 -52.89
CA GLY A 316 -18.91 1.47 -53.05
C GLY A 316 -18.80 0.45 -54.18
N VAL A 317 -17.58 0.21 -54.65
CA VAL A 317 -17.26 -0.81 -55.66
C VAL A 317 -16.07 -1.65 -55.20
N ASP A 318 -16.08 -2.94 -55.51
CA ASP A 318 -14.90 -3.82 -55.36
C ASP A 318 -15.01 -4.94 -56.41
N THR A 319 -13.90 -5.62 -56.70
CA THR A 319 -13.93 -6.82 -57.54
C THR A 319 -14.68 -7.95 -56.83
N ARG A 320 -15.42 -8.78 -57.57
CA ARG A 320 -16.23 -9.85 -56.96
C ARG A 320 -15.39 -10.86 -56.19
N TYR A 321 -14.18 -11.14 -56.68
CA TYR A 321 -13.17 -11.86 -55.92
C TYR A 321 -12.23 -10.89 -55.22
N ASN A 322 -12.17 -10.98 -53.90
CA ASN A 322 -11.43 -10.06 -53.04
C ASN A 322 -10.05 -10.63 -52.73
N GLU A 323 -9.04 -10.16 -53.44
CA GLU A 323 -7.63 -10.59 -53.32
C GLU A 323 -6.86 -9.88 -52.20
N ARG A 324 -7.53 -9.02 -51.41
CA ARG A 324 -6.91 -8.28 -50.31
C ARG A 324 -6.37 -9.23 -49.24
N SER A 325 -5.17 -8.96 -48.73
CA SER A 325 -4.56 -9.74 -47.65
C SER A 325 -5.45 -9.76 -46.40
N TYR A 326 -5.27 -10.79 -45.57
CA TYR A 326 -5.92 -10.90 -44.27
C TYR A 326 -5.71 -9.65 -43.40
N ASP A 327 -4.47 -9.20 -43.25
CA ASP A 327 -4.09 -8.05 -42.41
C ASP A 327 -4.55 -6.70 -42.98
N GLY A 328 -5.08 -6.68 -44.22
CA GLY A 328 -5.69 -5.49 -44.82
C GLY A 328 -7.19 -5.35 -44.55
N ARG A 329 -7.81 -6.29 -43.82
CA ARG A 329 -9.27 -6.38 -43.62
C ARG A 329 -9.65 -6.06 -42.18
N GLY A 330 -10.57 -5.10 -42.02
CA GLY A 330 -10.89 -4.55 -40.71
C GLY A 330 -11.41 -5.56 -39.68
N TRP A 331 -12.30 -6.47 -40.09
CA TRP A 331 -12.80 -7.55 -39.23
C TRP A 331 -11.69 -8.54 -38.82
N CYS A 332 -10.85 -8.98 -39.76
CA CYS A 332 -9.72 -9.86 -39.47
C CYS A 332 -8.71 -9.23 -38.49
N CYS A 333 -8.43 -7.93 -38.63
CA CYS A 333 -7.59 -7.17 -37.70
C CYS A 333 -8.22 -7.12 -36.31
N PHE A 334 -9.53 -6.88 -36.22
CA PHE A 334 -10.26 -6.86 -34.96
C PHE A 334 -10.24 -8.21 -34.25
N GLU A 335 -10.58 -9.29 -34.95
CA GLU A 335 -10.59 -10.67 -34.44
C GLU A 335 -9.20 -11.09 -33.92
N SER A 336 -8.13 -10.74 -34.66
CA SER A 336 -6.75 -10.99 -34.24
C SER A 336 -6.33 -10.15 -33.04
N GLY A 337 -6.84 -8.92 -32.94
CA GLY A 337 -6.61 -8.03 -31.81
C GLY A 337 -7.22 -8.59 -30.52
N VAL A 338 -8.53 -8.85 -30.52
CA VAL A 338 -9.25 -9.28 -29.31
C VAL A 338 -8.80 -10.65 -28.80
N SER A 339 -8.42 -11.56 -29.71
CA SER A 339 -7.97 -12.92 -29.39
C SER A 339 -6.63 -12.98 -28.65
N SER A 340 -5.81 -11.93 -28.76
CA SER A 340 -4.48 -11.87 -28.14
C SER A 340 -4.37 -10.86 -27.00
N GLU A 341 -5.29 -9.89 -26.90
CA GLU A 341 -5.18 -8.77 -25.96
C GLU A 341 -5.08 -9.20 -24.48
N LEU A 342 -5.94 -10.10 -24.00
CA LEU A 342 -5.90 -10.54 -22.59
C LEU A 342 -4.61 -11.30 -22.27
N LEU A 343 -4.17 -12.19 -23.17
CA LEU A 343 -2.95 -12.98 -22.98
C LEU A 343 -1.70 -12.10 -22.96
N VAL A 344 -1.64 -11.08 -23.81
CA VAL A 344 -0.53 -10.12 -23.81
C VAL A 344 -0.53 -9.29 -22.52
N ARG A 345 -1.69 -8.91 -21.98
CA ARG A 345 -1.77 -8.21 -20.69
C ARG A 345 -1.41 -9.09 -19.50
N LEU A 346 -1.72 -10.37 -19.55
CA LEU A 346 -1.37 -11.31 -18.48
C LEU A 346 0.11 -11.72 -18.49
N SER A 347 0.89 -11.32 -19.51
CA SER A 347 2.34 -11.56 -19.53
C SER A 347 3.08 -10.88 -18.37
N VAL A 348 2.52 -9.79 -17.82
CA VAL A 348 3.06 -9.11 -16.64
C VAL A 348 2.60 -9.74 -15.31
N ALA A 349 1.80 -10.81 -15.35
CA ALA A 349 1.29 -11.56 -14.19
C ALA A 349 1.67 -13.05 -14.30
N PRO A 350 2.91 -13.45 -13.94
CA PRO A 350 3.49 -14.77 -14.28
C PRO A 350 2.67 -15.97 -13.79
N ARG A 351 2.09 -15.88 -12.59
CA ARG A 351 1.26 -16.96 -12.02
C ARG A 351 -0.05 -17.16 -12.80
N MET A 352 -0.70 -16.07 -13.21
CA MET A 352 -1.93 -16.12 -13.99
C MET A 352 -1.67 -16.65 -15.40
N LYS A 353 -0.55 -16.25 -16.00
CA LYS A 353 -0.08 -16.77 -17.29
C LYS A 353 0.15 -18.28 -17.21
N ALA A 354 0.82 -18.77 -16.16
CA ALA A 354 1.10 -20.19 -15.97
C ALA A 354 -0.17 -21.06 -15.90
N GLU A 355 -1.27 -20.57 -15.33
CA GLU A 355 -2.55 -21.30 -15.32
C GLU A 355 -3.19 -21.37 -16.71
N LEU A 356 -3.11 -20.28 -17.50
CA LEU A 356 -3.64 -20.26 -18.87
C LEU A 356 -2.77 -21.04 -19.87
N ASP A 357 -1.48 -21.18 -19.58
CA ASP A 357 -0.53 -21.95 -20.39
C ASP A 357 -0.75 -23.47 -20.23
N LYS A 358 -1.55 -23.92 -19.24
CA LYS A 358 -2.01 -25.32 -19.11
C LYS A 358 -3.09 -25.69 -20.14
N LEU A 359 -3.77 -24.70 -20.71
CA LEU A 359 -4.82 -24.91 -21.71
C LEU A 359 -4.22 -25.05 -23.12
N PRO A 360 -4.93 -25.67 -24.08
CA PRO A 360 -4.49 -25.75 -25.48
C PRO A 360 -4.15 -24.36 -26.06
N PRO A 361 -3.24 -24.23 -27.05
CA PRO A 361 -2.83 -22.93 -27.57
C PRO A 361 -4.01 -22.04 -28.01
N LYS A 362 -4.05 -20.79 -27.54
CA LYS A 362 -5.17 -19.88 -27.81
C LYS A 362 -5.30 -19.49 -29.28
N LEU A 363 -4.19 -19.37 -30.01
CA LEU A 363 -4.17 -18.91 -31.40
C LEU A 363 -3.36 -19.91 -32.23
N ILE A 364 -3.98 -20.44 -33.29
CA ILE A 364 -3.39 -21.46 -34.16
C ILE A 364 -3.51 -21.00 -35.62
N SER A 365 -2.40 -20.95 -36.34
CA SER A 365 -2.32 -20.65 -37.76
C SER A 365 -2.58 -21.90 -38.58
N LEU A 366 -3.44 -21.77 -39.60
CA LEU A 366 -3.84 -22.82 -40.52
C LEU A 366 -3.47 -22.43 -41.97
N ALA A 367 -2.89 -23.37 -42.71
CA ALA A 367 -2.53 -23.20 -44.12
C ALA A 367 -2.64 -24.52 -44.87
N ARG A 368 -2.83 -24.46 -46.19
CA ARG A 368 -3.01 -25.66 -47.02
C ARG A 368 -1.80 -26.59 -46.94
N GLY A 369 -2.05 -27.88 -46.65
CA GLY A 369 -1.02 -28.91 -46.61
C GLY A 369 0.03 -28.72 -45.52
N ARG A 370 -0.22 -27.88 -44.51
CA ARG A 370 0.63 -27.70 -43.33
C ARG A 370 -0.11 -28.12 -42.08
N ALA A 371 0.61 -28.68 -41.12
CA ALA A 371 0.06 -28.97 -39.81
C ALA A 371 -0.34 -27.67 -39.09
N PRO A 372 -1.34 -27.70 -38.19
CA PRO A 372 -1.71 -26.52 -37.39
C PRO A 372 -0.56 -26.05 -36.49
N GLU A 373 -0.21 -24.76 -36.53
CA GLU A 373 0.93 -24.19 -35.79
C GLU A 373 0.48 -23.14 -34.77
N PRO A 374 0.89 -23.23 -33.48
CA PRO A 374 0.64 -22.19 -32.50
C PRO A 374 1.28 -20.85 -32.90
N VAL A 375 0.55 -19.74 -32.74
CA VAL A 375 1.08 -18.40 -33.00
C VAL A 375 1.71 -17.85 -31.72
N GLU A 376 3.01 -17.54 -31.78
CA GLU A 376 3.70 -16.86 -30.67
C GLU A 376 3.26 -15.40 -30.56
N LEU A 377 2.93 -14.98 -29.34
CA LEU A 377 2.51 -13.61 -29.04
C LEU A 377 3.69 -12.82 -28.46
N THR A 378 4.18 -11.81 -29.19
CA THR A 378 5.29 -10.95 -28.74
C THR A 378 4.86 -10.05 -27.56
N HIS A 379 5.66 -10.03 -26.48
CA HIS A 379 5.33 -9.38 -25.21
C HIS A 379 5.85 -7.93 -25.07
N SER A 380 6.57 -7.40 -26.07
CA SER A 380 7.39 -6.19 -25.93
C SER A 380 6.62 -4.88 -25.73
N ASP A 381 5.30 -4.81 -25.94
CA ASP A 381 4.58 -3.52 -26.00
C ASP A 381 3.19 -3.55 -25.34
N VAL A 382 3.07 -4.04 -24.11
CA VAL A 382 1.77 -4.12 -23.40
C VAL A 382 1.05 -2.76 -23.36
N TRP A 383 1.79 -1.66 -23.23
CA TRP A 383 1.25 -0.31 -23.00
C TRP A 383 0.84 0.44 -24.28
N GLN A 384 1.48 0.17 -25.43
CA GLN A 384 1.15 0.82 -26.71
C GLN A 384 0.26 -0.04 -27.62
N ARG A 385 0.03 -1.31 -27.25
CA ARG A 385 -0.71 -2.28 -28.05
C ARG A 385 -2.09 -1.79 -28.47
N VAL A 386 -2.86 -1.21 -27.56
CA VAL A 386 -4.24 -0.75 -27.83
C VAL A 386 -4.25 0.28 -28.96
N GLN A 387 -3.36 1.28 -28.90
CA GLN A 387 -3.27 2.32 -29.93
C GLN A 387 -2.82 1.74 -31.27
N ARG A 388 -1.86 0.80 -31.26
CA ARG A 388 -1.39 0.12 -32.46
C ARG A 388 -2.51 -0.67 -33.14
N VAL A 389 -3.22 -1.51 -32.38
CA VAL A 389 -4.32 -2.33 -32.92
C VAL A 389 -5.46 -1.45 -33.44
N ILE A 390 -5.83 -0.38 -32.73
CA ILE A 390 -6.82 0.59 -33.22
C ILE A 390 -6.34 1.22 -34.53
N GLY A 391 -5.09 1.68 -34.60
CA GLY A 391 -4.53 2.27 -35.82
C GLY A 391 -4.56 1.30 -37.00
N THR A 392 -4.23 0.02 -36.78
CA THR A 392 -4.34 -1.03 -37.80
C THR A 392 -5.77 -1.25 -38.26
N ILE A 393 -6.75 -1.28 -37.33
CA ILE A 393 -8.17 -1.42 -37.67
C ILE A 393 -8.66 -0.20 -38.47
N GLU A 394 -8.29 1.01 -38.07
CA GLU A 394 -8.71 2.27 -38.72
C GLU A 394 -8.16 2.42 -40.14
N GLN A 395 -6.93 1.92 -40.38
CA GLN A 395 -6.29 1.89 -41.70
C GLN A 395 -6.81 0.77 -42.60
N ALA A 396 -7.44 -0.27 -42.04
CA ALA A 396 -7.92 -1.42 -42.80
C ALA A 396 -9.17 -1.09 -43.65
N THR A 397 -9.43 -1.93 -44.66
CA THR A 397 -10.61 -1.79 -45.52
C THR A 397 -11.81 -2.54 -44.95
N PHE A 398 -12.98 -1.89 -44.95
CA PHE A 398 -14.28 -2.47 -44.62
C PHE A 398 -15.17 -2.48 -45.85
N THR A 399 -15.96 -3.55 -46.02
CA THR A 399 -16.97 -3.65 -47.08
C THR A 399 -18.24 -2.87 -46.76
N GLY A 400 -18.58 -2.70 -45.47
CA GLY A 400 -19.70 -1.89 -44.98
C GLY A 400 -19.26 -0.54 -44.38
N LYS A 401 -19.93 0.56 -44.75
CA LYS A 401 -19.62 1.91 -44.21
C LYS A 401 -19.84 2.01 -42.68
N GLY A 402 -20.86 1.34 -42.14
CA GLY A 402 -21.16 1.34 -40.70
C GLY A 402 -20.13 0.57 -39.85
N ASP A 403 -19.43 -0.40 -40.44
CA ASP A 403 -18.47 -1.23 -39.70
C ASP A 403 -17.19 -0.46 -39.35
N LYS A 404 -16.77 0.46 -40.23
CA LYS A 404 -15.56 1.27 -40.03
C LYS A 404 -15.64 2.13 -38.77
N GLU A 405 -16.84 2.58 -38.39
CA GLU A 405 -17.06 3.32 -37.14
C GLU A 405 -17.33 2.40 -35.94
N LYS A 406 -17.96 1.24 -36.18
CA LYS A 406 -18.39 0.30 -35.12
C LYS A 406 -17.22 -0.52 -34.56
N VAL A 407 -16.39 -1.09 -35.42
CA VAL A 407 -15.38 -2.09 -35.03
C VAL A 407 -14.30 -1.52 -34.07
N PRO A 408 -13.74 -0.32 -34.27
CA PRO A 408 -12.86 0.30 -33.27
C PRO A 408 -13.54 0.52 -31.90
N LYS A 409 -14.84 0.83 -31.87
CA LYS A 409 -15.61 1.01 -30.62
C LYS A 409 -15.80 -0.32 -29.88
N LEU A 410 -16.05 -1.41 -30.60
CA LEU A 410 -16.12 -2.75 -30.03
C LEU A 410 -14.79 -3.14 -29.37
N TYR A 411 -13.66 -2.89 -30.05
CA TYR A 411 -12.33 -3.15 -29.50
C TYR A 411 -12.06 -2.36 -28.21
N LYS A 412 -12.31 -1.04 -28.22
CA LYS A 412 -12.16 -0.17 -27.05
C LYS A 412 -13.02 -0.63 -25.87
N SER A 413 -14.26 -1.05 -26.14
CA SER A 413 -15.18 -1.55 -25.11
C SER A 413 -14.68 -2.85 -24.48
N TYR A 414 -14.16 -3.78 -25.29
CA TYR A 414 -13.54 -5.02 -24.80
C TYR A 414 -12.31 -4.74 -23.92
N VAL A 415 -11.41 -3.87 -24.38
CA VAL A 415 -10.22 -3.45 -23.63
C VAL A 415 -10.60 -2.87 -22.25
N ALA A 416 -11.65 -2.06 -22.18
CA ALA A 416 -12.13 -1.50 -20.92
C ALA A 416 -12.67 -2.58 -19.96
N ARG A 417 -13.40 -3.59 -20.46
CA ARG A 417 -13.85 -4.75 -19.66
C ARG A 417 -12.67 -5.53 -19.08
N VAL A 418 -11.69 -5.83 -19.92
CA VAL A 418 -10.46 -6.53 -19.51
C VAL A 418 -9.71 -5.75 -18.44
N ALA A 419 -9.53 -4.44 -18.63
CA ALA A 419 -8.85 -3.60 -17.63
C ALA A 419 -9.57 -3.64 -16.27
N LYS A 420 -10.91 -3.55 -16.25
CA LYS A 420 -11.71 -3.61 -15.01
C LYS A 420 -11.54 -4.95 -14.26
N VAL A 421 -11.55 -6.07 -14.98
CA VAL A 421 -11.34 -7.40 -14.39
C VAL A 421 -9.90 -7.57 -13.90
N LEU A 422 -8.91 -7.04 -14.63
CA LEU A 422 -7.52 -7.07 -14.20
C LEU A 422 -7.28 -6.18 -12.97
N THR A 423 -7.82 -4.96 -12.92
CA THR A 423 -7.67 -4.07 -11.74
C THR A 423 -8.30 -4.67 -10.49
N SER A 424 -9.48 -5.30 -10.60
CA SER A 424 -10.09 -6.01 -9.46
C SER A 424 -9.31 -7.27 -9.06
N THR A 425 -8.62 -7.91 -10.01
CA THR A 425 -7.76 -9.07 -9.75
C THR A 425 -6.42 -8.68 -9.12
N LEU A 426 -5.78 -7.62 -9.60
CA LEU A 426 -4.57 -7.02 -9.03
C LEU A 426 -4.83 -6.40 -7.66
N ALA A 427 -5.99 -5.76 -7.43
CA ALA A 427 -6.38 -5.27 -6.11
C ALA A 427 -6.56 -6.42 -5.11
N LEU A 428 -7.18 -7.54 -5.54
CA LEU A 428 -7.22 -8.77 -4.76
C LEU A 428 -5.83 -9.39 -4.58
N GLN A 429 -4.96 -9.31 -5.58
CA GLN A 429 -3.59 -9.79 -5.49
C GLN A 429 -2.78 -8.95 -4.50
N THR A 430 -2.98 -7.64 -4.46
CA THR A 430 -2.34 -6.75 -3.47
C THR A 430 -2.88 -7.04 -2.05
N ALA A 431 -4.15 -7.45 -1.93
CA ALA A 431 -4.75 -7.89 -0.67
C ALA A 431 -4.32 -9.31 -0.24
N LEU A 432 -4.18 -10.24 -1.19
CA LEU A 432 -3.70 -11.62 -1.00
C LEU A 432 -2.18 -11.72 -0.91
N GLU A 433 -1.42 -10.74 -1.40
CA GLU A 433 0.05 -10.66 -1.29
C GLU A 433 0.48 -9.89 -0.03
N ALA A 434 -0.43 -9.09 0.55
CA ALA A 434 -0.28 -8.58 1.91
C ALA A 434 -0.46 -9.71 2.94
N GLU A 435 -1.25 -10.74 2.62
CA GLU A 435 -1.17 -12.05 3.27
C GLU A 435 -0.13 -12.91 2.56
N VAL A 436 1.16 -12.65 2.84
CA VAL A 436 2.11 -13.77 2.83
C VAL A 436 1.41 -14.90 3.59
N ALA A 437 1.36 -16.10 3.02
CA ALA A 437 0.88 -17.30 3.71
C ALA A 437 1.86 -17.61 4.85
N VAL A 438 1.85 -16.75 5.86
CA VAL A 438 2.57 -16.88 7.11
C VAL A 438 1.79 -17.94 7.85
N SER A 439 2.48 -19.02 8.22
CA SER A 439 1.93 -20.03 9.11
C SER A 439 1.26 -19.33 10.30
N PRO A 440 0.07 -19.75 10.74
CA PRO A 440 -0.61 -19.11 11.86
C PRO A 440 0.33 -19.04 13.07
N MET A 441 0.24 -17.94 13.83
CA MET A 441 1.05 -17.75 15.03
C MET A 441 0.96 -19.00 15.91
N PRO A 442 2.10 -19.52 16.42
CA PRO A 442 2.07 -20.71 17.25
C PRO A 442 1.18 -20.43 18.47
N SER A 443 0.28 -21.37 18.77
CA SER A 443 -0.45 -21.35 20.02
C SER A 443 0.53 -21.64 21.15
N VAL A 444 0.89 -20.61 21.90
CA VAL A 444 1.78 -20.73 23.06
C VAL A 444 0.98 -20.52 24.34
N ASP A 445 1.30 -21.29 25.37
CA ASP A 445 0.79 -21.01 26.71
C ASP A 445 1.57 -19.83 27.29
N ALA A 446 0.87 -18.72 27.51
CA ALA A 446 1.45 -17.48 28.01
C ALA A 446 0.62 -17.01 29.22
N PRO A 447 0.83 -17.60 30.42
CA PRO A 447 0.15 -17.16 31.63
C PRO A 447 0.44 -15.68 31.90
N PRO A 448 -0.44 -14.92 32.58
CA PRO A 448 -0.19 -13.52 32.93
C PRO A 448 1.14 -13.34 33.65
N ALA A 449 1.81 -12.20 33.41
CA ALA A 449 3.07 -11.88 34.07
C ALA A 449 2.89 -11.77 35.59
N ASP A 450 3.88 -12.22 36.34
CA ASP A 450 3.88 -12.08 37.80
C ASP A 450 3.97 -10.59 38.19
N THR A 451 3.26 -10.20 39.24
CA THR A 451 3.44 -8.88 39.87
C THR A 451 4.91 -8.68 40.27
N LEU A 452 5.47 -7.52 39.91
CA LEU A 452 6.86 -7.18 40.20
C LEU A 452 7.09 -7.12 41.71
N ARG A 453 8.08 -7.88 42.19
CA ARG A 453 8.55 -7.86 43.58
C ARG A 453 10.03 -7.49 43.65
N LEU A 454 10.31 -6.39 44.34
CA LEU A 454 11.67 -5.88 44.53
C LEU A 454 12.12 -6.10 45.98
N ALA A 455 13.44 -6.14 46.20
CA ALA A 455 13.98 -6.35 47.54
C ALA A 455 13.65 -5.16 48.46
N GLU A 456 13.31 -5.44 49.71
CA GLU A 456 13.06 -4.43 50.75
C GLU A 456 14.22 -3.41 50.81
N GLY A 457 13.85 -2.13 50.95
CA GLY A 457 14.82 -1.05 51.12
C GLY A 457 15.64 -0.71 49.86
N GLN A 458 15.22 -1.17 48.68
CA GLN A 458 15.77 -0.71 47.40
C GLN A 458 15.26 0.68 47.03
N LEU A 459 16.13 1.52 46.48
CA LEU A 459 15.78 2.84 45.98
C LEU A 459 15.40 2.82 44.49
N LEU A 460 14.34 3.54 44.12
CA LEU A 460 13.87 3.66 42.74
C LEU A 460 13.22 5.02 42.47
N LEU A 461 13.16 5.42 41.21
CA LEU A 461 12.40 6.58 40.76
C LEU A 461 11.02 6.18 40.23
N LEU A 462 9.98 6.83 40.73
CA LEU A 462 8.59 6.68 40.31
C LEU A 462 8.15 7.91 39.51
N PRO A 463 8.13 7.85 38.17
CA PRO A 463 7.59 8.93 37.34
C PRO A 463 6.05 8.94 37.43
N GLY A 464 5.47 10.11 37.74
CA GLY A 464 4.02 10.33 37.69
C GLY A 464 3.46 10.31 36.26
N ALA A 465 2.13 10.27 36.11
CA ALA A 465 1.47 10.24 34.80
C ALA A 465 1.84 11.46 33.92
N ASP A 466 1.85 12.66 34.51
CA ASP A 466 2.24 13.89 33.80
C ASP A 466 3.73 13.87 33.40
N ALA A 467 4.59 13.31 34.26
CA ALA A 467 6.02 13.18 33.98
C ALA A 467 6.28 12.28 32.76
N ARG A 468 5.52 11.19 32.61
CA ARG A 468 5.65 10.25 31.48
C ARG A 468 5.19 10.85 30.15
N LEU A 469 4.26 11.79 30.18
CA LEU A 469 3.84 12.57 29.01
C LEU A 469 4.79 13.75 28.73
N ALA A 470 5.41 14.30 29.76
CA ALA A 470 6.28 15.47 29.68
C ALA A 470 7.78 15.15 29.47
N GLY A 471 8.15 13.90 29.17
CA GLY A 471 9.55 13.55 28.86
C GLY A 471 10.41 13.14 30.05
N GLY A 472 9.82 12.91 31.23
CA GLY A 472 10.54 12.37 32.41
C GLY A 472 10.70 13.34 33.59
N ASP A 473 10.28 14.60 33.43
CA ASP A 473 10.32 15.61 34.49
C ASP A 473 9.26 15.37 35.57
N GLY A 474 9.68 15.30 36.84
CA GLY A 474 8.78 15.14 37.99
C GLY A 474 8.70 13.74 38.61
N ALA A 475 9.72 12.90 38.42
CA ALA A 475 9.82 11.61 39.12
C ALA A 475 10.24 11.77 40.60
N TRP A 476 9.69 10.90 41.46
CA TRP A 476 9.94 10.92 42.91
C TRP A 476 10.85 9.76 43.31
N LEU A 477 11.79 10.00 44.21
CA LEU A 477 12.62 8.95 44.79
C LEU A 477 11.83 8.22 45.88
N ALA A 478 11.74 6.90 45.77
CA ALA A 478 10.98 6.03 46.64
C ALA A 478 11.83 4.83 47.10
N GLU A 479 11.44 4.27 48.23
CA GLU A 479 12.05 3.07 48.81
C GLU A 479 11.03 1.94 48.84
N VAL A 480 11.44 0.73 48.47
CA VAL A 480 10.60 -0.48 48.54
C VAL A 480 10.26 -0.80 49.99
N ASP A 481 8.98 -1.04 50.24
CA ASP A 481 8.45 -1.34 51.58
C ASP A 481 8.68 -2.80 52.00
N THR A 482 8.23 -3.16 53.20
CA THR A 482 8.32 -4.53 53.73
C THR A 482 7.37 -5.52 53.04
N SER A 483 6.39 -5.05 52.25
CA SER A 483 5.50 -5.92 51.49
C SER A 483 6.13 -6.40 50.18
N GLU A 484 7.26 -5.78 49.79
CA GLU A 484 7.99 -6.01 48.53
C GLU A 484 7.17 -5.70 47.28
N ARG A 485 5.97 -5.12 47.45
CA ARG A 485 4.96 -4.86 46.42
C ARG A 485 4.51 -3.41 46.37
N ALA A 486 4.98 -2.57 47.29
CA ALA A 486 4.75 -1.14 47.25
C ALA A 486 6.06 -0.39 47.44
N ALA A 487 6.07 0.86 46.95
CA ALA A 487 7.17 1.78 47.17
C ALA A 487 6.64 3.04 47.84
N ARG A 488 7.34 3.47 48.87
CA ARG A 488 7.00 4.65 49.65
C ARG A 488 7.89 5.83 49.23
N PRO A 489 7.30 6.95 48.78
CA PRO A 489 8.07 8.16 48.50
C PRO A 489 8.87 8.60 49.73
N LEU A 490 10.15 8.92 49.52
CA LEU A 490 11.06 9.24 50.63
C LEU A 490 10.77 10.57 51.32
N PHE A 491 10.04 11.46 50.66
CA PHE A 491 9.81 12.84 51.08
C PHE A 491 8.32 13.24 51.11
N GLY A 492 7.43 12.27 51.32
CA GLY A 492 5.99 12.47 51.41
C GLY A 492 5.24 12.14 50.11
N GLY A 493 3.98 11.74 50.25
CA GLY A 493 3.14 11.18 49.18
C GLY A 493 2.52 9.85 49.60
N ASP A 494 1.51 9.41 48.86
CA ASP A 494 0.87 8.12 49.07
C ASP A 494 1.77 6.97 48.61
N GLU A 495 1.63 5.81 49.23
CA GLU A 495 2.29 4.58 48.78
C GLU A 495 1.78 4.21 47.38
N ALA A 496 2.71 3.81 46.51
CA ALA A 496 2.41 3.40 45.15
C ALA A 496 2.64 1.90 44.98
N GLU A 497 1.73 1.23 44.28
CA GLU A 497 1.89 -0.18 43.89
C GLU A 497 3.11 -0.33 42.96
N LEU A 498 3.96 -1.31 43.24
CA LEU A 498 5.11 -1.63 42.41
C LEU A 498 4.66 -2.34 41.13
N THR A 499 4.84 -1.65 40.03
CA THR A 499 4.68 -2.20 38.69
C THR A 499 5.90 -1.87 37.85
N PHE A 500 6.20 -2.70 36.85
CA PHE A 500 7.29 -2.40 35.92
C PHE A 500 7.04 -1.08 35.19
N ASP A 501 5.79 -0.86 34.76
CA ASP A 501 5.34 0.39 34.16
C ASP A 501 5.48 1.57 35.13
N GLY A 502 5.24 1.34 36.43
CA GLY A 502 5.36 2.26 37.56
C GLY A 502 6.75 2.87 37.76
N CYS A 503 7.80 2.14 37.39
CA CYS A 503 9.18 2.45 37.73
C CYS A 503 9.96 3.05 36.57
N SER A 504 10.88 3.98 36.85
CA SER A 504 11.87 4.42 35.87
C SER A 504 12.79 3.25 35.49
N GLN A 505 12.94 3.00 34.19
CA GLN A 505 13.78 1.92 33.66
C GLN A 505 15.13 2.41 33.12
N THR A 506 15.57 3.61 33.52
CA THR A 506 16.89 4.16 33.19
C THR A 506 18.00 3.21 33.60
N ALA A 507 18.90 2.90 32.68
CA ALA A 507 20.07 2.06 32.87
C ALA A 507 21.39 2.84 32.72
N ILE A 508 21.37 3.98 32.01
CA ILE A 508 22.55 4.80 31.73
C ILE A 508 22.49 6.10 32.56
N PRO A 509 23.58 6.48 33.26
CA PRO A 509 24.85 5.75 33.37
C PRO A 509 24.70 4.44 34.17
N TRP A 510 25.56 3.46 33.88
CA TRP A 510 25.70 2.21 34.62
C TRP A 510 27.11 2.11 35.18
N ARG A 511 27.24 1.63 36.42
CA ARG A 511 28.52 1.36 37.07
C ARG A 511 28.52 -0.01 37.74
N PRO A 512 29.62 -0.78 37.66
CA PRO A 512 29.70 -2.09 38.33
C PRO A 512 29.56 -2.03 39.86
N ASP A 513 29.91 -0.90 40.50
CA ASP A 513 29.81 -0.65 41.94
C ASP A 513 28.50 0.02 42.36
N ALA A 514 27.48 0.01 41.50
CA ALA A 514 26.19 0.67 41.72
C ALA A 514 25.53 0.34 43.08
N GLU A 515 25.67 -0.89 43.58
CA GLU A 515 25.13 -1.28 44.89
C GLU A 515 25.81 -0.54 46.05
N GLU A 516 27.13 -0.31 45.98
CA GLU A 516 27.87 0.44 46.99
C GLU A 516 27.48 1.92 46.97
N VAL A 517 27.25 2.48 45.78
CA VAL A 517 26.78 3.84 45.58
C VAL A 517 25.35 4.01 46.12
N GLU A 518 24.45 3.06 45.85
CA GLU A 518 23.07 3.07 46.37
C GLU A 518 23.09 2.97 47.90
N ALA A 519 23.91 2.08 48.46
CA ALA A 519 24.08 1.93 49.90
C ALA A 519 24.62 3.23 50.54
N SER A 520 25.51 3.95 49.85
CA SER A 520 25.99 5.26 50.30
C SER A 520 24.89 6.31 50.28
N LEU A 521 24.12 6.41 49.21
CA LEU A 521 22.99 7.34 49.12
C LEU A 521 21.95 7.04 50.21
N ARG A 522 21.65 5.77 50.46
CA ARG A 522 20.73 5.34 51.52
C ARG A 522 21.20 5.76 52.91
N ARG A 523 22.50 5.68 53.21
CA ARG A 523 23.09 6.18 54.47
C ARG A 523 22.90 7.69 54.63
N ASP A 524 22.96 8.44 53.53
CA ASP A 524 22.83 9.90 53.54
C ASP A 524 21.36 10.38 53.57
N LEU A 525 20.37 9.51 53.32
CA LEU A 525 18.94 9.87 53.26
C LEU A 525 18.42 10.63 54.50
N PRO A 526 18.72 10.23 55.75
CA PRO A 526 18.28 11.00 56.92
C PRO A 526 18.81 12.43 56.93
N ALA A 527 20.06 12.64 56.50
CA ALA A 527 20.66 13.96 56.41
C ALA A 527 20.04 14.78 55.26
N LEU A 528 19.70 14.14 54.14
CA LEU A 528 18.98 14.76 53.03
C LEU A 528 17.56 15.21 53.43
N ARG A 529 16.84 14.39 54.22
CA ARG A 529 15.53 14.78 54.78
C ARG A 529 15.65 16.02 55.68
N ALA A 530 16.63 16.04 56.58
CA ALA A 530 16.89 17.20 57.45
C ALA A 530 17.30 18.46 56.66
N LEU A 531 18.04 18.29 55.56
CA LEU A 531 18.34 19.38 54.62
C LEU A 531 17.05 19.93 53.99
N GLY A 532 16.12 19.05 53.61
CA GLY A 532 14.82 19.40 53.04
C GLY A 532 13.95 20.29 53.89
N GLU A 533 13.80 19.93 55.16
CA GLU A 533 13.05 20.75 56.10
C GLU A 533 13.64 22.16 56.25
N ARG A 534 14.96 22.32 56.05
CA ARG A 534 15.63 23.62 56.09
C ARG A 534 15.44 24.40 54.79
N VAL A 535 15.48 23.73 53.63
CA VAL A 535 15.18 24.34 52.32
C VAL A 535 13.72 24.76 52.23
N GLN A 536 12.79 23.98 52.77
CA GLN A 536 11.38 24.36 52.81
C GLN A 536 11.17 25.61 53.67
N ARG A 537 11.81 25.67 54.85
CA ARG A 537 11.82 26.89 55.69
C ARG A 537 12.44 28.11 54.98
N LEU A 538 13.45 27.91 54.13
CA LEU A 538 14.02 28.95 53.28
C LEU A 538 13.02 29.44 52.23
N ARG A 539 12.31 28.52 51.59
CA ARG A 539 11.28 28.84 50.58
C ARG A 539 10.13 29.64 51.19
N ASP A 540 9.66 29.23 52.37
CA ASP A 540 8.60 29.92 53.12
C ASP A 540 9.01 31.34 53.58
N LYS A 541 10.33 31.59 53.69
CA LYS A 541 10.89 32.93 53.93
C LYS A 541 11.00 33.73 52.63
N ALA A 542 11.45 33.11 51.53
CA ALA A 542 11.59 33.73 50.22
C ALA A 542 10.24 34.08 49.56
N SER A 543 9.15 33.45 49.98
CA SER A 543 7.78 33.75 49.53
C SER A 543 7.16 34.98 50.22
N ARG A 544 7.81 35.54 51.25
CA ARG A 544 7.38 36.76 51.95
C ARG A 544 7.85 38.00 51.19
N GLN A 545 7.29 39.17 51.52
CA GLN A 545 7.71 40.44 50.92
C GLN A 545 9.23 40.67 51.10
N PRO A 546 9.95 41.08 50.04
CA PRO A 546 11.40 41.26 50.10
C PRO A 546 11.75 42.49 50.95
N SER A 547 12.62 42.30 51.95
CA SER A 547 13.27 43.34 52.75
C SER A 547 14.79 43.16 52.77
N GLU A 548 15.56 44.22 53.02
CA GLU A 548 17.04 44.14 53.09
C GLU A 548 17.48 43.14 54.17
N GLU A 549 16.91 43.25 55.37
CA GLU A 549 17.14 42.32 56.50
C GLU A 549 16.73 40.89 56.15
N GLY A 550 15.60 40.73 55.44
CA GLY A 550 15.08 39.43 54.99
C GLY A 550 16.01 38.74 53.99
N LEU A 551 16.54 39.46 53.00
CA LEU A 551 17.47 38.92 52.00
C LEU A 551 18.87 38.65 52.58
N HIS A 552 19.32 39.42 53.57
CA HIS A 552 20.54 39.12 54.32
C HIS A 552 20.41 37.82 55.12
N ALA A 553 19.34 37.69 55.91
CA ALA A 553 19.05 36.46 56.66
C ALA A 553 18.86 35.25 55.74
N LEU A 554 18.22 35.43 54.58
CA LEU A 554 18.08 34.39 53.56
C LEU A 554 19.46 33.94 53.02
N GLY A 555 20.39 34.88 52.86
CA GLY A 555 21.76 34.60 52.43
C GLY A 555 22.57 33.79 53.42
N ASP A 556 22.51 34.12 54.71
CA ASP A 556 23.24 33.38 55.74
C ASP A 556 22.71 31.95 55.90
N VAL A 557 21.39 31.79 55.87
CA VAL A 557 20.76 30.46 55.90
C VAL A 557 21.07 29.67 54.62
N SER A 558 21.10 30.31 53.45
CA SER A 558 21.48 29.65 52.19
C SER A 558 22.93 29.17 52.21
N LYS A 559 23.88 29.97 52.71
CA LYS A 559 25.28 29.56 52.89
C LYS A 559 25.41 28.36 53.84
N GLY A 560 24.64 28.35 54.93
CA GLY A 560 24.61 27.21 55.86
C GLY A 560 24.08 25.93 55.22
N VAL A 561 23.02 26.02 54.40
CA VAL A 561 22.47 24.88 53.64
C VAL A 561 23.45 24.34 52.62
N VAL A 562 24.16 25.21 51.89
CA VAL A 562 25.22 24.80 50.94
C VAL A 562 26.40 24.13 51.66
N ALA A 563 26.83 24.67 52.80
CA ALA A 563 27.91 24.09 53.59
C ALA A 563 27.56 22.72 54.19
N ASP A 564 26.30 22.51 54.59
CA ASP A 564 25.83 21.22 55.08
C ASP A 564 25.68 20.20 53.95
N ALA A 565 25.22 20.62 52.78
CA ALA A 565 25.13 19.73 51.62
C ALA A 565 26.52 19.31 51.09
N ALA A 566 27.53 20.19 51.21
CA ALA A 566 28.92 19.86 50.85
C ALA A 566 29.56 18.78 51.73
N LYS A 567 28.98 18.46 52.90
CA LYS A 567 29.42 17.38 53.80
C LYS A 567 28.87 16.01 53.40
N LEU A 568 27.90 15.95 52.48
CA LEU A 568 27.27 14.72 52.02
C LEU A 568 27.94 14.27 50.71
N PRO A 569 28.75 13.19 50.71
CA PRO A 569 29.53 12.79 49.55
C PRO A 569 28.66 12.51 48.31
N ALA A 570 27.50 11.88 48.49
CA ALA A 570 26.63 11.45 47.40
C ALA A 570 25.96 12.61 46.64
N VAL A 571 25.84 13.79 47.25
CA VAL A 571 25.09 14.94 46.68
C VAL A 571 25.91 16.22 46.55
N LYS A 572 27.21 16.16 46.93
CA LYS A 572 28.10 17.32 47.01
C LYS A 572 28.13 18.14 45.72
N GLU A 573 28.15 17.49 44.58
CA GLU A 573 28.26 18.13 43.26
C GLU A 573 26.94 18.81 42.85
N ALA A 574 25.82 18.07 42.89
CA ALA A 574 24.48 18.60 42.60
C ALA A 574 24.07 19.72 43.57
N ALA A 575 24.44 19.62 44.84
CA ALA A 575 24.18 20.65 45.83
C ALA A 575 25.10 21.87 45.67
N GLY A 576 26.33 21.68 45.18
CA GLY A 576 27.28 22.75 44.88
C GLY A 576 26.78 23.64 43.72
N GLU A 577 26.33 23.03 42.63
CA GLU A 577 25.77 23.74 41.47
C GLU A 577 24.50 24.52 41.84
N ALA A 578 23.54 23.84 42.48
CA ALA A 578 22.29 24.48 42.93
C ALA A 578 22.56 25.58 43.98
N GLY A 579 23.53 25.37 44.86
CA GLY A 579 23.99 26.35 45.84
C GLY A 579 24.58 27.60 45.21
N SER A 580 25.47 27.44 44.21
CA SER A 580 26.07 28.55 43.46
C SER A 580 25.02 29.37 42.71
N ALA A 581 24.04 28.69 42.09
CA ALA A 581 22.93 29.33 41.39
C ALA A 581 22.03 30.14 42.33
N ILE A 582 21.78 29.65 43.55
CA ILE A 582 21.01 30.40 44.57
C ILE A 582 21.78 31.63 45.03
N LEU A 583 23.07 31.51 45.34
CA LEU A 583 23.87 32.65 45.80
C LEU A 583 23.93 33.75 44.73
N THR A 584 24.11 33.36 43.47
CA THR A 584 24.11 34.28 42.33
C THR A 584 22.75 34.95 42.13
N ALA A 585 21.65 34.19 42.20
CA ALA A 585 20.29 34.72 42.10
C ALA A 585 19.95 35.66 43.27
N LEU A 586 20.44 35.34 44.48
CA LEU A 586 20.26 36.14 45.68
C LEU A 586 21.00 37.47 45.59
N ASP A 587 22.26 37.48 45.15
CA ASP A 587 23.03 38.71 44.98
C ASP A 587 22.41 39.61 43.91
N ALA A 588 21.89 39.02 42.82
CA ALA A 588 21.11 39.76 41.82
C ALA A 588 19.80 40.34 42.38
N ALA A 589 19.11 39.61 43.27
CA ALA A 589 17.91 40.11 43.95
C ALA A 589 18.21 41.23 44.95
N LYS A 590 19.32 41.13 45.71
CA LYS A 590 19.79 42.19 46.61
C LYS A 590 20.13 43.47 45.85
N ALA A 591 20.84 43.35 44.73
CA ALA A 591 21.17 44.50 43.87
C ALA A 591 19.90 45.16 43.30
N ALA A 592 18.92 44.37 42.87
CA ALA A 592 17.63 44.88 42.38
C ALA A 592 16.80 45.56 43.50
N LEU A 593 16.84 45.03 44.73
CA LEU A 593 16.15 45.63 45.87
C LEU A 593 16.79 46.98 46.26
N ALA A 594 18.12 47.03 46.34
CA ALA A 594 18.86 48.26 46.63
C ALA A 594 18.54 49.36 45.60
N ALA A 595 18.53 49.01 44.30
CA ALA A 595 18.16 49.93 43.22
C ALA A 595 16.71 50.45 43.38
N ALA A 596 15.76 49.57 43.71
CA ALA A 596 14.37 49.98 43.95
C ALA A 596 14.20 50.85 45.21
N VAL A 597 14.95 50.56 46.28
CA VAL A 597 14.93 51.34 47.53
C VAL A 597 15.53 52.73 47.35
N GLU A 598 16.62 52.87 46.60
CA GLU A 598 17.22 54.18 46.31
C GLU A 598 16.30 55.04 45.44
N LEU A 599 15.63 54.45 44.44
CA LEU A 599 14.61 55.14 43.65
C LEU A 599 13.38 55.54 44.47
N ARG A 600 13.04 54.80 45.55
CA ARG A 600 11.98 55.19 46.50
C ARG A 600 12.36 56.37 47.40
N LYS A 601 13.66 56.54 47.70
CA LYS A 601 14.18 57.63 48.56
C LYS A 601 14.46 58.92 47.81
N ALA A 602 14.56 58.88 46.49
CA ALA A 602 14.85 60.06 45.67
C ALA A 602 13.79 61.15 45.87
N PRO A 603 14.16 62.38 46.27
CA PRO A 603 13.19 63.45 46.49
C PRO A 603 12.59 63.89 45.15
N SER A 604 11.26 63.79 45.05
CA SER A 604 10.45 64.39 43.98
C SER A 604 10.72 65.90 43.90
N ARG A 605 11.68 66.32 43.08
CA ARG A 605 11.88 67.72 42.71
C ARG A 605 11.76 67.86 41.19
N ASP A 606 10.64 68.48 40.83
CA ASP A 606 10.35 69.18 39.58
C ASP A 606 10.41 68.41 38.25
N ALA A 607 9.20 68.10 37.77
CA ALA A 607 8.74 68.20 36.39
C ALA A 607 9.70 67.78 35.25
N ALA A 608 9.84 66.46 35.02
CA ALA A 608 9.97 65.84 33.69
C ALA A 608 9.98 64.29 33.76
N VAL A 609 9.01 63.67 34.45
CA VAL A 609 8.71 62.20 34.54
C VAL A 609 9.71 61.23 33.84
N PRO A 610 10.79 60.79 34.53
CA PRO A 610 11.48 59.54 34.20
C PRO A 610 11.44 58.54 35.38
N ASP A 611 11.08 58.98 36.60
CA ASP A 611 11.27 58.21 37.83
C ASP A 611 10.18 57.18 38.10
N ALA A 612 8.92 57.44 37.71
CA ALA A 612 7.84 56.45 37.89
C ALA A 612 8.07 55.22 36.99
N ALA A 613 8.41 55.44 35.72
CA ALA A 613 8.74 54.37 34.78
C ALA A 613 10.07 53.67 35.10
N ALA A 614 11.02 54.36 35.74
CA ALA A 614 12.26 53.75 36.23
C ALA A 614 12.01 52.88 37.48
N LEU A 615 11.20 53.36 38.42
CA LEU A 615 10.77 52.60 39.59
C LEU A 615 9.95 51.37 39.20
N GLU A 616 9.00 51.50 38.26
CA GLU A 616 8.22 50.37 37.76
C GLU A 616 9.10 49.31 37.08
N ARG A 617 10.09 49.72 36.26
CA ARG A 617 11.09 48.80 35.68
C ARG A 617 11.95 48.14 36.74
N ALA A 618 12.37 48.88 37.78
CA ALA A 618 13.16 48.34 38.89
C ALA A 618 12.35 47.34 39.73
N GLU A 619 11.07 47.61 39.99
CA GLU A 619 10.15 46.71 40.70
C GLU A 619 9.80 45.47 39.86
N ALA A 620 9.62 45.62 38.55
CA ALA A 620 9.46 44.49 37.63
C ALA A 620 10.73 43.63 37.55
N ALA A 621 11.92 44.26 37.51
CA ALA A 621 13.19 43.57 37.56
C ALA A 621 13.39 42.83 38.90
N LEU A 622 13.06 43.46 40.03
CA LEU A 622 13.08 42.80 41.35
C LEU A 622 12.13 41.60 41.38
N ARG A 623 10.91 41.74 40.85
CA ARG A 623 9.95 40.62 40.75
C ARG A 623 10.53 39.47 39.92
N GLY A 624 11.08 39.75 38.73
CA GLY A 624 11.73 38.75 37.89
C GLY A 624 12.95 38.09 38.55
N ARG A 625 13.76 38.84 39.32
CA ARG A 625 14.90 38.29 40.08
C ARG A 625 14.44 37.44 41.27
N MET A 626 13.36 37.83 41.95
CA MET A 626 12.74 37.04 43.01
C MET A 626 12.11 35.76 42.47
N ASP A 627 11.50 35.80 41.29
CA ASP A 627 10.99 34.61 40.61
C ASP A 627 12.16 33.69 40.19
N GLY A 628 13.25 34.25 39.65
CA GLY A 628 14.47 33.49 39.36
C GLY A 628 15.09 32.84 40.61
N LEU A 629 15.13 33.57 41.73
CA LEU A 629 15.57 33.03 43.03
C LEU A 629 14.63 31.90 43.50
N ARG A 630 13.31 32.04 43.33
CA ARG A 630 12.34 31.00 43.64
C ARG A 630 12.58 29.75 42.79
N SER A 631 12.81 29.90 41.48
CA SER A 631 13.15 28.79 40.58
C SER A 631 14.47 28.11 40.96
N SER A 632 15.49 28.87 41.36
CA SER A 632 16.76 28.29 41.88
C SER A 632 16.55 27.55 43.19
N LEU A 633 15.70 28.06 44.09
CA LEU A 633 15.31 27.37 45.33
C LEU A 633 14.42 26.13 45.09
N GLU A 634 13.72 26.06 43.97
CA GLU A 634 13.01 24.85 43.55
C GLU A 634 13.95 23.74 43.10
N ARG A 635 15.11 24.08 42.51
CA ARG A 635 16.15 23.12 42.13
C ARG A 635 16.91 22.53 43.32
N LEU A 636 16.87 23.18 44.48
CA LEU A 636 17.52 22.72 45.72
C LEU A 636 16.63 21.79 46.57
N ARG A 637 15.54 21.28 46.01
CA ARG A 637 14.71 20.24 46.63
C ARG A 637 15.57 19.00 46.93
N PRO A 638 15.57 18.45 48.14
CA PRO A 638 16.26 17.19 48.42
C PRO A 638 15.81 16.07 47.52
N GLU A 639 14.54 16.07 47.12
CA GLU A 639 13.97 15.11 46.18
C GLU A 639 14.71 15.19 44.83
N ALA A 640 14.88 16.41 44.32
CA ALA A 640 15.54 16.67 43.04
C ALA A 640 17.06 16.40 43.11
N ILE A 641 17.70 16.78 44.22
CA ILE A 641 19.12 16.55 44.46
C ILE A 641 19.40 15.04 44.61
N ALA A 642 18.58 14.32 45.40
CA ALA A 642 18.73 12.88 45.60
C ALA A 642 18.42 12.11 44.31
N ALA A 643 17.39 12.51 43.55
CA ALA A 643 17.09 11.94 42.24
C ALA A 643 18.22 12.20 41.22
N ALA A 644 18.81 13.40 41.22
CA ALA A 644 19.95 13.73 40.36
C ALA A 644 21.20 12.92 40.74
N ALA A 645 21.52 12.84 42.03
CA ALA A 645 22.63 12.02 42.54
C ALA A 645 22.43 10.53 42.23
N TRP A 646 21.22 10.01 42.39
CA TRP A 646 20.87 8.63 42.03
C TRP A 646 21.07 8.36 40.52
N ARG A 647 20.64 9.30 39.66
CA ARG A 647 20.83 9.22 38.20
C ARG A 647 22.32 9.27 37.83
N VAL A 648 23.09 10.19 38.39
CA VAL A 648 24.52 10.36 38.08
C VAL A 648 25.38 9.23 38.66
N GLY A 649 24.99 8.70 39.82
CA GLY A 649 25.71 7.63 40.53
C GLY A 649 25.66 6.26 39.84
N GLY A 650 24.97 6.13 38.71
CA GLY A 650 24.90 4.88 37.95
C GLY A 650 24.05 3.78 38.59
N THR A 651 23.34 4.11 39.67
CA THR A 651 22.55 3.18 40.48
C THR A 651 21.19 2.87 39.87
N ALA A 652 20.80 3.60 38.82
CA ALA A 652 19.46 3.55 38.26
C ALA A 652 19.08 2.18 37.69
N GLY A 653 20.05 1.54 37.05
CA GLY A 653 19.93 0.22 36.45
C GLY A 653 20.11 -0.93 37.44
N ALA A 654 20.52 -0.69 38.68
CA ALA A 654 20.70 -1.74 39.67
C ALA A 654 19.33 -2.21 40.17
N ARG A 655 19.10 -3.52 40.13
CA ARG A 655 17.84 -4.15 40.56
C ARG A 655 18.13 -5.36 41.42
N ARG A 656 17.55 -5.36 42.62
CA ARG A 656 17.49 -6.47 43.57
C ARG A 656 16.04 -6.92 43.67
N TYR A 657 15.83 -8.23 43.52
CA TYR A 657 14.49 -8.81 43.50
C TYR A 657 14.20 -9.52 44.81
N ALA A 658 12.92 -9.58 45.17
CA ALA A 658 12.47 -10.36 46.31
C ALA A 658 12.56 -11.86 46.02
N ALA A 659 12.67 -12.67 47.09
CA ALA A 659 12.73 -14.11 46.96
C ALA A 659 11.50 -14.67 46.21
N GLY A 660 11.76 -15.53 45.21
CA GLY A 660 10.75 -16.14 44.37
C GLY A 660 10.27 -15.30 43.18
N GLN A 661 10.78 -14.07 42.97
CA GLN A 661 10.54 -13.33 41.73
C GLN A 661 11.12 -14.12 40.54
N ARG A 662 10.27 -14.42 39.54
CA ARG A 662 10.71 -15.07 38.31
C ARG A 662 11.38 -14.07 37.38
N LEU A 663 12.53 -14.48 36.83
CA LEU A 663 13.38 -13.68 35.96
C LEU A 663 13.79 -14.51 34.74
N VAL A 664 14.07 -13.83 33.64
CA VAL A 664 14.95 -14.34 32.58
C VAL A 664 16.34 -13.77 32.81
N VAL A 665 17.37 -14.61 32.78
CA VAL A 665 18.75 -14.25 33.11
C VAL A 665 19.70 -14.84 32.09
N ARG A 666 20.74 -14.09 31.74
CA ARG A 666 21.88 -14.55 30.94
C ARG A 666 22.90 -15.26 31.83
N ASP A 667 23.20 -16.52 31.52
CA ASP A 667 24.21 -17.32 32.22
C ASP A 667 25.64 -16.99 31.74
N ALA A 668 26.64 -17.61 32.39
CA ALA A 668 28.06 -17.41 32.06
C ALA A 668 28.47 -17.99 30.69
N ASP A 669 27.70 -18.95 30.16
CA ASP A 669 27.91 -19.51 28.83
C ASP A 669 27.29 -18.62 27.73
N GLY A 670 26.57 -17.57 28.13
CA GLY A 670 25.90 -16.66 27.22
C GLY A 670 24.56 -17.17 26.70
N ALA A 671 23.87 -18.03 27.46
CA ALA A 671 22.51 -18.45 27.17
C ALA A 671 21.50 -17.80 28.12
N TRP A 672 20.31 -17.47 27.62
CA TRP A 672 19.21 -17.01 28.46
C TRP A 672 18.49 -18.20 29.10
N ARG A 673 18.17 -18.09 30.38
CA ARG A 673 17.43 -19.10 31.15
C ARG A 673 16.43 -18.45 32.09
N GLU A 674 15.39 -19.20 32.43
CA GLU A 674 14.50 -18.82 33.53
C GLU A 674 15.15 -19.14 34.87
N ALA A 675 15.00 -18.24 35.83
CA ALA A 675 15.42 -18.44 37.21
C ALA A 675 14.48 -17.74 38.18
N ALA A 676 14.55 -18.10 39.46
CA ALA A 676 13.88 -17.41 40.54
C ALA A 676 14.92 -16.73 41.44
N ALA A 677 14.64 -15.51 41.89
CA ALA A 677 15.53 -14.80 42.81
C ALA A 677 15.58 -15.48 44.20
N GLU A 678 16.76 -15.54 44.80
CA GLU A 678 16.98 -16.01 46.19
C GLU A 678 17.12 -14.81 47.15
N GLU A 679 16.94 -15.03 48.47
CA GLU A 679 16.95 -13.97 49.49
C GLU A 679 18.15 -12.99 49.34
N ALA A 680 17.85 -11.77 48.90
CA ALA A 680 18.75 -10.61 48.84
C ALA A 680 20.14 -10.83 48.19
N ARG A 681 20.34 -11.90 47.39
CA ARG A 681 21.58 -12.21 46.65
C ARG A 681 21.26 -12.68 45.22
N PRO A 682 22.16 -12.42 44.24
CA PRO A 682 21.91 -12.78 42.85
C PRO A 682 22.06 -14.30 42.65
N LEU A 683 20.90 -14.97 42.54
CA LEU A 683 20.63 -16.30 41.95
C LEU A 683 21.29 -17.55 42.59
N PRO A 684 20.68 -18.74 42.42
CA PRO A 684 21.20 -20.00 42.97
C PRO A 684 22.62 -20.34 42.49
N THR A 685 23.48 -20.84 43.38
CA THR A 685 24.84 -21.34 43.07
C THR A 685 24.88 -22.53 42.11
N GLU A 686 23.74 -23.17 41.87
CA GLU A 686 23.57 -24.34 41.00
C GLU A 686 23.72 -24.04 39.49
N PHE A 687 23.80 -22.76 39.09
CA PHE A 687 24.11 -22.37 37.70
C PHE A 687 25.61 -22.24 37.39
N GLY A 688 26.51 -22.58 38.31
CA GLY A 688 27.97 -22.57 38.06
C GLY A 688 28.58 -21.17 37.86
N VAL A 689 27.76 -20.12 37.95
CA VAL A 689 28.16 -18.72 37.85
C VAL A 689 28.69 -18.29 39.23
N LYS A 690 29.98 -17.94 39.34
CA LYS A 690 30.40 -17.03 40.43
C LYS A 690 29.47 -15.82 40.34
N PRO A 691 28.81 -15.35 41.42
CA PRO A 691 27.79 -14.30 41.34
C PRO A 691 28.35 -13.07 40.62
N ALA A 692 28.15 -13.03 39.32
CA ALA A 692 28.39 -11.86 38.51
C ALA A 692 27.17 -10.99 38.79
N SER A 693 27.41 -9.80 39.33
CA SER A 693 26.39 -8.82 39.65
C SER A 693 25.37 -8.71 38.52
N LEU A 694 24.08 -8.89 38.84
CA LEU A 694 23.01 -8.57 37.91
C LEU A 694 23.20 -7.14 37.42
N HIS A 695 23.23 -6.96 36.10
CA HIS A 695 23.32 -5.65 35.48
C HIS A 695 22.18 -5.49 34.47
N PRO A 696 21.90 -4.27 33.97
CA PRO A 696 20.68 -3.98 33.21
C PRO A 696 20.49 -4.78 31.93
N TRP A 697 21.55 -5.43 31.41
CA TRP A 697 21.55 -6.19 30.17
C TRP A 697 21.61 -7.71 30.38
N SER A 698 21.78 -8.20 31.61
CA SER A 698 21.88 -9.64 31.90
C SER A 698 20.61 -10.25 32.49
N HIS A 699 19.56 -9.47 32.73
CA HIS A 699 18.34 -9.99 33.32
C HIS A 699 17.10 -9.13 33.04
N ALA A 700 15.92 -9.72 33.24
CA ALA A 700 14.65 -9.01 33.32
C ALA A 700 13.59 -9.82 34.09
N PRO A 701 12.56 -9.19 34.65
CA PRO A 701 11.36 -9.90 35.11
C PRO A 701 10.76 -10.76 33.99
N LEU A 702 10.26 -11.93 34.37
CA LEU A 702 9.63 -12.85 33.42
C LEU A 702 8.22 -12.36 33.08
N GLU A 703 8.08 -11.79 31.89
CA GLU A 703 6.81 -11.42 31.26
C GLU A 703 6.13 -12.66 30.67
N MET A 704 6.89 -13.61 30.12
CA MET A 704 6.35 -14.88 29.61
C MET A 704 7.39 -16.01 29.63
N PRO A 705 6.97 -17.29 29.58
CA PRO A 705 7.90 -18.42 29.49
C PRO A 705 8.89 -18.30 28.33
N LEU A 706 10.14 -18.70 28.54
CA LEU A 706 11.25 -18.51 27.60
C LEU A 706 11.08 -19.39 26.34
N ASP A 707 10.51 -20.58 26.48
CA ASP A 707 10.17 -21.45 25.37
C ASP A 707 9.11 -20.81 24.45
N ALA A 708 8.06 -20.21 25.05
CA ALA A 708 7.05 -19.45 24.34
C ALA A 708 7.66 -18.20 23.67
N PHE A 709 8.58 -17.51 24.35
CA PHE A 709 9.32 -16.39 23.79
C PHE A 709 10.12 -16.80 22.54
N GLU A 710 10.93 -17.85 22.61
CA GLU A 710 11.76 -18.28 21.48
C GLU A 710 10.92 -18.81 20.31
N ALA A 711 9.82 -19.52 20.58
CA ALA A 711 8.87 -19.95 19.55
C ALA A 711 8.22 -18.77 18.80
N LEU A 712 7.76 -17.76 19.54
CA LEU A 712 7.18 -16.55 18.96
C LEU A 712 8.22 -15.68 18.26
N ARG A 713 9.43 -15.58 18.80
CA ARG A 713 10.55 -14.87 18.17
C ARG A 713 10.93 -15.51 16.83
N ALA A 714 11.04 -16.84 16.77
CA ALA A 714 11.30 -17.55 15.52
C ALA A 714 10.22 -17.26 14.46
N GLN A 715 8.95 -17.28 14.85
CA GLN A 715 7.85 -16.92 13.97
C GLN A 715 7.90 -15.44 13.55
N HIS A 716 8.20 -14.54 14.48
CA HIS A 716 8.34 -13.12 14.21
C HIS A 716 9.48 -12.84 13.22
N THR A 717 10.59 -13.57 13.33
CA THR A 717 11.70 -13.51 12.38
C THR A 717 11.26 -13.91 10.97
N ILE A 718 10.45 -14.98 10.82
CA ILE A 718 9.90 -15.37 9.52
C ILE A 718 9.02 -14.26 8.93
N VAL A 719 8.17 -13.64 9.77
CA VAL A 719 7.30 -12.53 9.36
C VAL A 719 8.11 -11.32 8.92
N LEU A 720 9.08 -10.89 9.72
CA LEU A 720 9.94 -9.76 9.39
C LEU A 720 10.74 -10.02 8.11
N ARG A 721 11.26 -11.24 7.92
CA ARG A 721 11.96 -11.61 6.69
C ARG A 721 11.04 -11.50 5.48
N ALA A 722 9.80 -11.96 5.59
CA ALA A 722 8.83 -11.85 4.51
C ALA A 722 8.43 -10.40 4.19
N GLN A 723 8.31 -9.56 5.22
CA GLN A 723 7.95 -8.14 5.09
C GLN A 723 9.08 -7.27 4.55
N HIS A 724 10.34 -7.56 4.94
CA HIS A 724 11.49 -6.70 4.67
C HIS A 724 12.48 -7.24 3.64
N SER A 725 12.33 -8.49 3.17
CA SER A 725 13.18 -9.05 2.09
C SER A 725 13.06 -8.31 0.77
N HIS A 726 11.97 -7.55 0.56
CA HIS A 726 11.76 -6.83 -0.68
C HIS A 726 11.25 -5.41 -0.45
N ILE A 727 11.64 -4.50 -1.35
CA ILE A 727 11.17 -3.12 -1.42
C ILE A 727 10.42 -2.93 -2.74
N ALA A 728 9.22 -2.34 -2.67
CA ALA A 728 8.45 -2.05 -3.87
C ALA A 728 9.08 -0.88 -4.64
N ASP A 729 9.39 -1.10 -5.92
CA ASP A 729 9.79 -0.03 -6.84
C ASP A 729 8.61 0.92 -7.05
N ALA A 730 8.83 2.21 -6.77
CA ALA A 730 7.76 3.20 -6.74
C ALA A 730 6.96 3.27 -8.06
N LEU A 731 7.64 3.14 -9.21
CA LEU A 731 7.04 3.31 -10.54
C LEU A 731 6.50 2.00 -11.12
N SER A 732 7.32 0.96 -11.17
CA SER A 732 6.94 -0.32 -11.78
C SER A 732 6.07 -1.17 -10.85
N GLY A 733 6.16 -0.96 -9.53
CA GLY A 733 5.50 -1.82 -8.53
C GLY A 733 6.19 -3.17 -8.35
N ARG A 734 7.32 -3.43 -9.03
CA ARG A 734 8.10 -4.66 -8.86
C ARG A 734 8.70 -4.73 -7.46
N ARG A 735 8.80 -5.95 -6.92
CA ARG A 735 9.49 -6.23 -5.67
C ARG A 735 10.98 -6.37 -5.93
N LEU A 736 11.78 -5.41 -5.47
CA LEU A 736 13.23 -5.45 -5.52
C LEU A 736 13.75 -6.16 -4.27
N ASP A 737 14.67 -7.11 -4.40
CA ASP A 737 15.35 -7.71 -3.25
C ASP A 737 16.09 -6.62 -2.44
N ALA A 738 15.85 -6.59 -1.13
CA ALA A 738 16.36 -5.56 -0.24
C ALA A 738 17.89 -5.60 -0.10
N LEU A 739 18.53 -6.77 -0.22
CA LEU A 739 19.97 -6.93 -0.06
C LEU A 739 20.71 -6.98 -1.40
N GLU A 740 20.10 -7.55 -2.44
CA GLU A 740 20.77 -7.78 -3.73
C GLU A 740 20.49 -6.68 -4.76
N GLN A 741 19.27 -6.14 -4.80
CA GLN A 741 18.82 -5.22 -5.87
C GLN A 741 18.69 -3.77 -5.39
N CYS A 742 18.74 -3.52 -4.08
CA CYS A 742 18.78 -2.17 -3.54
C CYS A 742 20.23 -1.67 -3.46
N VAL A 743 20.42 -0.38 -3.72
CA VAL A 743 21.76 0.22 -3.72
C VAL A 743 22.38 0.10 -2.33
N ALA A 744 23.61 -0.42 -2.24
CA ALA A 744 24.41 -0.35 -1.03
C ALA A 744 24.86 1.10 -0.82
N ILE A 745 24.06 1.87 -0.07
CA ILE A 745 24.32 3.29 0.18
C ILE A 745 25.46 3.42 1.19
N GLU A 746 26.42 4.28 0.86
CA GLU A 746 27.55 4.56 1.76
C GLU A 746 27.06 5.28 3.02
N VAL A 747 27.46 4.73 4.16
CA VAL A 747 27.29 5.33 5.47
C VAL A 747 28.62 5.95 5.87
N ALA A 748 28.57 7.16 6.42
CA ALA A 748 29.76 7.83 6.94
C ALA A 748 29.51 8.31 8.38
N GLY A 749 30.53 8.21 9.21
CA GLY A 749 30.46 8.55 10.63
C GLY A 749 31.33 9.74 11.02
N GLY A 750 30.91 10.46 12.07
CA GLY A 750 31.60 11.65 12.57
C GLY A 750 32.87 11.40 13.42
N GLY A 751 33.42 10.18 13.44
CA GLY A 751 34.57 9.81 14.29
C GLY A 751 35.28 8.52 13.89
N ALA A 752 36.48 8.30 14.42
CA ALA A 752 37.34 7.16 14.06
C ALA A 752 36.73 5.79 14.38
N GLU A 753 35.96 5.68 15.48
CA GLU A 753 35.24 4.45 15.88
C GLU A 753 34.15 4.04 14.89
N LEU A 754 33.62 5.00 14.11
CA LEU A 754 32.58 4.79 13.11
C LEU A 754 33.16 4.63 11.70
N ALA A 755 34.48 4.69 11.54
CA ALA A 755 35.12 4.60 10.22
C ALA A 755 34.94 3.24 9.53
N ALA A 756 34.69 2.18 10.31
CA ALA A 756 34.40 0.85 9.80
C ALA A 756 32.94 0.68 9.33
N VAL A 757 32.04 1.62 9.69
CA VAL A 757 30.64 1.60 9.28
C VAL A 757 30.50 2.30 7.94
N VAL A 758 30.44 1.50 6.88
CA VAL A 758 30.45 1.99 5.48
C VAL A 758 29.16 1.68 4.72
N ASP A 759 28.32 0.78 5.23
CA ASP A 759 27.08 0.32 4.59
C ASP A 759 26.10 -0.27 5.62
N ALA A 760 24.94 -0.76 5.17
CA ALA A 760 23.94 -1.37 6.05
C ALA A 760 24.45 -2.64 6.77
N ARG A 761 25.37 -3.41 6.16
CA ARG A 761 25.92 -4.64 6.73
C ARG A 761 26.87 -4.35 7.89
N SER A 762 27.86 -3.49 7.65
CA SER A 762 28.79 -3.02 8.67
C SER A 762 28.07 -2.25 9.79
N LEU A 763 27.01 -1.50 9.48
CA LEU A 763 26.15 -0.86 10.48
C LEU A 763 25.42 -1.89 11.35
N ALA A 764 24.79 -2.91 10.75
CA ALA A 764 24.13 -3.97 11.52
C ALA A 764 25.11 -4.70 12.44
N THR A 765 26.29 -5.08 11.91
CA THR A 765 27.37 -5.69 12.72
C THR A 765 27.78 -4.79 13.89
N TRP A 766 28.00 -3.50 13.65
CA TRP A 766 28.40 -2.57 14.69
C TRP A 766 27.31 -2.37 15.76
N LEU A 767 26.03 -2.35 15.39
CA LEU A 767 24.92 -2.33 16.35
C LEU A 767 24.87 -3.59 17.22
N HIS A 768 25.20 -4.76 16.66
CA HIS A 768 25.37 -5.99 17.44
C HIS A 768 26.56 -5.91 18.39
N THR A 769 27.71 -5.38 17.95
CA THR A 769 28.88 -5.17 18.82
C THR A 769 28.57 -4.25 20.00
N LEU A 770 27.81 -3.15 19.80
CA LEU A 770 27.35 -2.31 20.90
C LEU A 770 26.50 -3.07 21.93
N HIS A 771 25.72 -4.07 21.49
CA HIS A 771 24.97 -4.92 22.40
C HIS A 771 25.90 -5.84 23.19
N GLU A 772 26.84 -6.50 22.51
CA GLU A 772 27.82 -7.41 23.12
C GLU A 772 28.68 -6.72 24.18
N GLU A 773 29.14 -5.48 23.91
CA GLU A 773 29.87 -4.65 24.87
C GLU A 773 29.03 -4.38 26.14
N ARG A 774 27.71 -4.17 25.99
CA ARG A 774 26.81 -3.95 27.14
C ARG A 774 26.53 -5.24 27.90
N LEU A 775 26.55 -6.39 27.24
CA LEU A 775 26.45 -7.70 27.88
C LEU A 775 27.68 -8.03 28.76
N ALA A 776 28.83 -7.38 28.54
CA ALA A 776 30.00 -7.52 29.41
C ALA A 776 29.81 -6.89 30.80
N GLY A 777 28.80 -6.03 30.98
CA GLY A 777 28.48 -5.41 32.27
C GLY A 777 29.44 -4.32 32.73
N GLU A 778 30.35 -3.87 31.86
CA GLU A 778 31.31 -2.80 32.11
C GLU A 778 30.64 -1.42 32.29
N GLU A 779 31.38 -0.44 32.84
CA GLU A 779 30.88 0.92 33.03
C GLU A 779 30.39 1.53 31.72
N ALA A 780 29.16 2.07 31.72
CA ALA A 780 28.54 2.63 30.54
C ALA A 780 27.94 4.01 30.84
N THR A 781 28.55 5.06 30.31
CA THR A 781 28.11 6.45 30.53
C THR A 781 27.30 7.02 29.38
N ARG A 782 27.41 6.45 28.18
CA ARG A 782 26.70 6.90 26.97
C ARG A 782 25.68 5.86 26.51
N PRO A 783 24.51 6.30 26.03
CA PRO A 783 23.50 5.38 25.51
C PRO A 783 24.02 4.70 24.23
N PRO A 784 23.70 3.41 23.98
CA PRO A 784 24.00 2.73 22.72
C PRO A 784 23.00 3.18 21.62
N ALA A 785 22.99 4.49 21.37
CA ALA A 785 22.02 5.14 20.50
C ALA A 785 22.71 5.87 19.35
N THR A 786 22.12 5.73 18.17
CA THR A 786 22.67 6.22 16.91
C THR A 786 21.62 7.02 16.16
N LEU A 787 22.01 8.18 15.65
CA LEU A 787 21.20 9.04 14.82
C LEU A 787 21.79 9.09 13.41
N LEU A 788 21.03 8.59 12.44
CA LEU A 788 21.35 8.60 11.02
C LEU A 788 20.61 9.74 10.32
N THR A 789 21.34 10.74 9.82
CA THR A 789 20.75 11.86 9.08
C THR A 789 21.01 11.75 7.58
N ALA A 790 20.00 12.06 6.77
CA ALA A 790 20.18 12.16 5.32
C ALA A 790 19.09 13.03 4.68
N GLY A 791 19.37 13.53 3.48
CA GLY A 791 18.40 14.25 2.66
C GLY A 791 17.12 13.46 2.35
N PRO A 792 16.12 14.13 1.76
CA PRO A 792 14.92 13.45 1.29
C PRO A 792 15.28 12.38 0.25
N ALA A 793 14.59 11.24 0.32
CA ALA A 793 14.75 10.13 -0.63
C ALA A 793 16.18 9.52 -0.73
N SER A 794 17.10 9.88 0.17
CA SER A 794 18.47 9.33 0.21
C SER A 794 18.57 7.85 0.64
N GLY A 795 17.44 7.15 0.80
CA GLY A 795 17.40 5.72 1.11
C GLY A 795 17.46 5.34 2.60
N LYS A 796 17.14 6.25 3.54
CA LYS A 796 17.07 5.96 4.99
C LYS A 796 16.19 4.74 5.32
N THR A 797 14.97 4.72 4.79
CA THR A 797 14.02 3.62 5.00
C THR A 797 14.48 2.32 4.33
N THR A 798 15.16 2.40 3.17
CA THR A 798 15.78 1.26 2.51
C THR A 798 16.86 0.65 3.38
N LEU A 799 17.74 1.48 3.94
CA LEU A 799 18.79 1.03 4.85
C LEU A 799 18.22 0.42 6.14
N LEU A 800 17.19 1.01 6.75
CA LEU A 800 16.53 0.39 7.91
C LEU A 800 15.94 -0.99 7.57
N THR A 801 15.36 -1.14 6.39
CA THR A 801 14.84 -2.43 5.91
C THR A 801 15.96 -3.46 5.78
N GLN A 802 17.12 -3.07 5.25
CA GLN A 802 18.31 -3.92 5.17
C GLN A 802 18.82 -4.29 6.58
N VAL A 803 18.93 -3.32 7.49
CA VAL A 803 19.35 -3.55 8.88
C VAL A 803 18.41 -4.52 9.59
N VAL A 804 17.09 -4.42 9.38
CA VAL A 804 16.13 -5.41 9.90
C VAL A 804 16.51 -6.81 9.43
N VAL A 805 16.62 -7.02 8.12
CA VAL A 805 16.92 -8.35 7.54
C VAL A 805 18.25 -8.89 8.04
N LEU A 806 19.29 -8.06 8.09
CA LEU A 806 20.63 -8.43 8.53
C LEU A 806 20.72 -8.77 10.03
N SER A 807 19.79 -8.24 10.83
CA SER A 807 19.75 -8.48 12.28
C SER A 807 18.92 -9.70 12.69
N LEU A 808 18.19 -10.32 11.74
CA LEU A 808 17.25 -11.41 12.02
C LEU A 808 17.92 -12.71 12.51
N ASP A 809 19.19 -12.91 12.18
CA ASP A 809 19.95 -14.10 12.56
C ASP A 809 20.69 -13.92 13.91
N GLY A 810 20.65 -12.71 14.50
CA GLY A 810 21.32 -12.37 15.76
C GLY A 810 20.43 -12.45 17.00
N GLU A 811 21.00 -12.17 18.18
CA GLU A 811 20.28 -12.21 19.48
C GLU A 811 19.27 -11.07 19.65
N LEU A 812 19.53 -9.93 19.01
CA LEU A 812 18.65 -8.77 19.03
C LEU A 812 17.36 -9.03 18.24
N VAL A 813 16.23 -8.56 18.76
CA VAL A 813 14.92 -8.58 18.13
C VAL A 813 14.66 -7.21 17.49
N PRO A 814 14.65 -7.07 16.16
CA PRO A 814 14.40 -5.78 15.51
C PRO A 814 12.96 -5.31 15.69
N ILE A 815 12.78 -4.07 16.13
CA ILE A 815 11.47 -3.42 16.29
C ILE A 815 11.47 -2.12 15.49
N LEU A 816 10.82 -2.13 14.33
CA LEU A 816 10.71 -0.96 13.45
C LEU A 816 9.46 -0.14 13.76
N ILE A 817 9.67 1.11 14.20
CA ILE A 817 8.61 2.07 14.50
C ILE A 817 8.64 3.20 13.49
N LYS A 818 7.54 3.38 12.77
CA LYS A 818 7.33 4.57 11.93
C LYS A 818 6.88 5.72 12.83
N VAL A 819 7.70 6.77 12.96
CA VAL A 819 7.42 7.88 13.89
C VAL A 819 6.10 8.58 13.56
N GLN A 820 5.75 8.69 12.27
CA GLN A 820 4.44 9.18 11.84
C GLN A 820 3.25 8.40 12.43
N ARG A 821 3.38 7.07 12.59
CA ARG A 821 2.33 6.23 13.21
C ARG A 821 2.35 6.37 14.73
N LEU A 822 3.54 6.45 15.33
CA LEU A 822 3.71 6.70 16.76
C LEU A 822 3.03 8.02 17.18
N GLN A 823 3.28 9.11 16.45
CA GLN A 823 2.62 10.40 16.68
C GLN A 823 1.10 10.26 16.63
N ARG A 824 0.56 9.58 15.62
CA ARG A 824 -0.88 9.40 15.46
C ARG A 824 -1.48 8.69 16.68
N ARG A 825 -0.90 7.56 17.09
CA ARG A 825 -1.36 6.81 18.28
C ARG A 825 -1.25 7.63 19.56
N LEU A 826 -0.20 8.44 19.70
CA LEU A 826 -0.03 9.34 20.83
C LEU A 826 -1.14 10.40 20.93
N ILE A 827 -1.61 10.92 19.79
CA ILE A 827 -2.73 11.86 19.74
C ILE A 827 -4.06 11.15 20.04
N GLU A 828 -4.27 9.95 19.48
CA GLU A 828 -5.50 9.19 19.63
C GLU A 828 -5.70 8.62 21.05
N SER A 829 -4.62 8.26 21.75
CA SER A 829 -4.70 7.50 23.00
C SER A 829 -3.67 7.94 24.06
N PRO A 830 -3.62 9.23 24.44
CA PRO A 830 -2.59 9.76 25.35
C PRO A 830 -2.56 9.07 26.72
N GLY A 831 -3.70 8.57 27.21
CA GLY A 831 -3.77 7.84 28.49
C GLY A 831 -2.94 6.56 28.53
N VAL A 832 -2.87 5.82 27.41
CA VAL A 832 -2.05 4.59 27.33
C VAL A 832 -0.56 4.94 27.41
N PHE A 833 -0.13 5.98 26.71
CA PHE A 833 1.24 6.50 26.76
C PHE A 833 1.60 7.06 28.15
N ALA A 834 0.65 7.67 28.85
CA ALA A 834 0.84 8.15 30.22
C ALA A 834 1.00 7.00 31.22
N SER A 835 0.45 5.82 30.93
CA SER A 835 0.53 4.65 31.82
C SER A 835 1.73 3.75 31.55
N ALA A 836 2.34 3.81 30.35
CA ALA A 836 3.46 2.95 29.98
C ALA A 836 4.81 3.47 30.52
N TRP A 837 5.79 2.57 30.65
CA TRP A 837 7.18 2.92 31.02
C TRP A 837 7.96 3.62 29.90
N ASN A 838 7.57 3.41 28.64
CA ASN A 838 8.03 4.20 27.50
C ASN A 838 6.99 4.19 26.36
N TRP A 839 7.17 5.07 25.38
CA TRP A 839 6.20 5.26 24.30
C TRP A 839 6.28 4.18 23.21
N VAL A 840 7.40 3.46 23.10
CA VAL A 840 7.52 2.33 22.18
C VAL A 840 6.66 1.15 22.66
N ASP A 841 6.71 0.83 23.95
CA ASP A 841 5.84 -0.19 24.57
C ASP A 841 4.36 0.17 24.43
N ALA A 842 3.99 1.44 24.72
CA ALA A 842 2.62 1.91 24.54
C ALA A 842 2.13 1.75 23.09
N TYR A 843 3.00 2.08 22.13
CA TYR A 843 2.70 1.90 20.71
C TYR A 843 2.50 0.42 20.35
N LEU A 844 3.40 -0.47 20.79
CA LEU A 844 3.28 -1.91 20.53
C LEU A 844 2.01 -2.50 21.17
N ARG A 845 1.65 -2.04 22.36
CA ARG A 845 0.40 -2.42 23.05
C ARG A 845 -0.83 -2.06 22.23
N LEU A 846 -0.85 -0.87 21.63
CA LEU A 846 -1.95 -0.41 20.78
C LEU A 846 -2.00 -1.11 19.42
N GLU A 847 -0.84 -1.42 18.82
CA GLU A 847 -0.79 -2.07 17.51
C GLU A 847 -1.17 -3.55 17.55
N HIS A 848 -0.84 -4.25 18.64
CA HIS A 848 -1.05 -5.70 18.73
C HIS A 848 -2.15 -6.11 19.72
N GLY A 849 -2.49 -5.24 20.69
CA GLY A 849 -3.39 -5.54 21.80
C GLY A 849 -2.65 -6.10 23.02
N GLU A 850 -3.11 -5.73 24.21
CA GLU A 850 -2.47 -6.07 25.50
C GLU A 850 -2.39 -7.59 25.76
N ALA A 851 -3.42 -8.35 25.38
CA ALA A 851 -3.45 -9.80 25.54
C ALA A 851 -2.68 -10.56 24.44
N SER A 852 -2.08 -9.85 23.47
CA SER A 852 -1.39 -10.48 22.35
C SER A 852 -0.09 -11.15 22.79
N PRO A 853 0.11 -12.45 22.52
CA PRO A 853 1.38 -13.12 22.79
C PRO A 853 2.56 -12.45 22.08
N LEU A 854 2.33 -11.90 20.87
CA LEU A 854 3.35 -11.17 20.13
C LEU A 854 3.77 -9.88 20.86
N TYR A 855 2.81 -9.10 21.36
CA TYR A 855 3.12 -7.91 22.17
C TYR A 855 3.97 -8.27 23.39
N ARG A 856 3.57 -9.32 24.11
CA ARG A 856 4.27 -9.77 25.32
C ARG A 856 5.67 -10.28 25.03
N MET A 857 5.88 -10.96 23.90
CA MET A 857 7.22 -11.35 23.43
C MET A 857 8.09 -10.11 23.14
N LEU A 858 7.58 -9.13 22.39
CA LEU A 858 8.30 -7.89 22.10
C LEU A 858 8.60 -7.09 23.38
N ARG A 859 7.65 -7.06 24.32
CA ARG A 859 7.80 -6.45 25.64
C ARG A 859 8.88 -7.16 26.46
N GLN A 860 8.89 -8.49 26.51
CA GLN A 860 9.96 -9.27 27.15
C GLN A 860 11.33 -8.97 26.55
N ALA A 861 11.43 -8.86 25.21
CA ALA A 861 12.68 -8.49 24.53
C ALA A 861 13.15 -7.08 24.93
N MET A 862 12.24 -6.12 25.05
CA MET A 862 12.57 -4.77 25.54
C MET A 862 13.01 -4.81 27.02
N MET A 863 12.27 -5.50 27.89
CA MET A 863 12.60 -5.62 29.31
C MET A 863 14.01 -6.20 29.50
N ALA A 864 14.36 -7.25 28.74
CA ALA A 864 15.68 -7.90 28.75
C ALA A 864 16.77 -7.16 27.94
N ARG A 865 16.47 -5.97 27.39
CA ARG A 865 17.39 -5.19 26.53
C ARG A 865 17.89 -5.94 25.29
N ARG A 866 17.14 -6.95 24.86
CA ARG A 866 17.34 -7.71 23.61
C ARG A 866 16.64 -7.07 22.42
N ALA A 867 15.99 -5.91 22.58
CA ALA A 867 15.33 -5.21 21.47
C ALA A 867 16.30 -4.27 20.74
N LEU A 868 16.37 -4.39 19.40
CA LEU A 868 16.97 -3.40 18.52
C LEU A 868 15.86 -2.43 18.06
N LEU A 869 15.86 -1.22 18.63
CA LEU A 869 14.83 -0.23 18.33
C LEU A 869 15.22 0.59 17.10
N LEU A 870 14.38 0.56 16.08
CA LEU A 870 14.58 1.28 14.83
C LEU A 870 13.47 2.33 14.68
N LEU A 871 13.80 3.62 14.85
CA LEU A 871 12.85 4.73 14.71
C LEU A 871 13.01 5.37 13.34
N ASP A 872 12.03 5.18 12.46
CA ASP A 872 12.07 5.72 11.10
C ASP A 872 11.39 7.09 11.03
N GLY A 873 12.19 8.13 10.75
CA GLY A 873 11.74 9.48 10.44
C GLY A 873 11.34 10.32 11.65
N LEU A 874 12.27 10.64 12.56
CA LEU A 874 12.00 11.58 13.67
C LEU A 874 11.44 12.92 13.20
N ASP A 875 11.85 13.39 12.02
CA ASP A 875 11.32 14.60 11.38
C ASP A 875 9.82 14.50 11.01
N GLU A 876 9.25 13.29 11.00
CA GLU A 876 7.84 13.01 10.69
C GLU A 876 6.94 12.98 11.94
N GLY A 877 7.43 13.47 13.09
CA GLY A 877 6.66 13.52 14.35
C GLY A 877 5.58 14.62 14.43
N GLY A 878 5.42 15.44 13.38
CA GLY A 878 4.36 16.44 13.23
C GLY A 878 4.17 17.31 14.47
N ALA A 879 2.93 17.47 14.94
CA ALA A 879 2.60 18.30 16.11
C ALA A 879 3.18 17.78 17.45
N LYS A 880 3.64 16.52 17.49
CA LYS A 880 4.25 15.92 18.68
C LYS A 880 5.76 15.76 18.54
N ARG A 881 6.37 16.27 17.47
CA ARG A 881 7.79 16.08 17.15
C ARG A 881 8.70 16.40 18.32
N GLU A 882 8.59 17.60 18.89
CA GLU A 882 9.43 18.00 20.03
C GLU A 882 9.26 17.06 21.23
N GLN A 883 8.04 16.60 21.49
CA GLN A 883 7.74 15.71 22.61
C GLN A 883 8.30 14.30 22.35
N ILE A 884 8.24 13.82 21.11
CA ILE A 884 8.83 12.54 20.68
C ILE A 884 10.36 12.60 20.75
N GLU A 885 10.98 13.64 20.19
CA GLU A 885 12.44 13.85 20.25
C GLU A 885 12.92 13.88 21.70
N ARG A 886 12.20 14.62 22.56
CA ARG A 886 12.47 14.67 23.99
C ARG A 886 12.34 13.29 24.64
N HIS A 887 11.27 12.55 24.38
CA HIS A 887 11.10 11.20 24.93
C HIS A 887 12.21 10.23 24.48
N VAL A 888 12.65 10.33 23.23
CA VAL A 888 13.73 9.50 22.70
C VAL A 888 15.05 9.76 23.43
N ASP A 889 15.38 11.02 23.68
CA ASP A 889 16.62 11.43 24.34
C ASP A 889 16.59 11.26 25.87
N GLU A 890 15.49 11.64 26.53
CA GLU A 890 15.42 11.72 28.00
C GLU A 890 14.89 10.43 28.65
N VAL A 891 14.18 9.58 27.89
CA VAL A 891 13.57 8.33 28.41
C VAL A 891 14.11 7.11 27.70
N LEU A 892 14.00 7.03 26.37
CA LEU A 892 14.28 5.79 25.63
C LEU A 892 15.77 5.48 25.54
N ALA A 893 16.61 6.45 25.18
CA ALA A 893 18.06 6.25 25.08
C ALA A 893 18.70 5.92 26.45
N PRO A 894 18.35 6.59 27.57
CA PRO A 894 18.88 6.27 28.89
C PRO A 894 18.43 4.90 29.41
N GLN A 895 17.39 4.28 28.85
CA GLN A 895 17.03 2.89 29.18
C GLN A 895 18.09 1.88 28.69
N GLY A 896 19.01 2.27 27.80
CA GLY A 896 20.14 1.42 27.40
C GLY A 896 19.81 0.42 26.29
N HIS A 897 18.73 0.64 25.54
CA HIS A 897 18.41 -0.13 24.33
C HIS A 897 19.36 0.23 23.19
N VAL A 898 19.74 -0.75 22.36
CA VAL A 898 20.38 -0.45 21.09
C VAL A 898 19.35 0.23 20.19
N LEU A 899 19.64 1.48 19.85
CA LEU A 899 18.69 2.37 19.19
C LEU A 899 19.31 2.97 17.92
N LEU A 900 18.62 2.84 16.80
CA LEU A 900 18.93 3.56 15.56
C LEU A 900 17.71 4.42 15.17
N ALA A 901 17.88 5.73 15.21
CA ALA A 901 16.88 6.69 14.75
C ALA A 901 17.32 7.33 13.44
N THR A 902 16.37 7.56 12.53
CA THR A 902 16.61 8.25 11.27
C THR A 902 15.91 9.61 11.25
N SER A 903 16.53 10.61 10.61
CA SER A 903 15.92 11.93 10.44
C SER A 903 16.44 12.66 9.21
N ARG A 904 15.75 13.71 8.77
CA ARG A 904 16.34 14.77 7.93
C ARG A 904 17.15 15.75 8.78
N PRO A 905 18.23 16.35 8.25
CA PRO A 905 19.02 17.37 8.96
C PRO A 905 18.18 18.57 9.42
N ALA A 906 17.36 19.15 8.53
CA ALA A 906 16.51 20.30 8.84
C ALA A 906 15.36 20.00 9.83
N GLY A 907 15.14 18.72 10.15
CA GLY A 907 13.96 18.26 10.87
C GLY A 907 14.17 18.01 12.36
N ILE A 908 15.39 18.14 12.89
CA ILE A 908 15.77 17.65 14.21
C ILE A 908 16.50 18.71 15.06
N GLY A 909 16.24 18.73 16.37
CA GLY A 909 17.02 19.56 17.30
C GLY A 909 18.41 18.99 17.57
N GLU A 910 19.42 19.36 16.79
CA GLU A 910 20.76 18.74 16.87
C GLU A 910 21.40 18.78 18.27
N ALA A 911 21.19 19.85 19.04
CA ALA A 911 21.74 20.00 20.38
C ALA A 911 21.26 18.93 21.37
N ARG A 912 20.08 18.33 21.12
CA ARG A 912 19.48 17.30 21.98
C ARG A 912 20.26 15.99 21.88
N PHE A 913 20.56 15.54 20.66
CA PHE A 913 21.15 14.23 20.39
C PHE A 913 22.69 14.23 20.47
N THR A 914 23.29 15.05 21.35
CA THR A 914 24.77 15.14 21.49
C THR A 914 25.38 13.88 22.13
N SER A 915 24.57 13.12 22.86
CA SER A 915 24.93 11.83 23.45
C SER A 915 24.91 10.68 22.43
N PHE A 916 24.32 10.88 21.24
CA PHE A 916 24.14 9.86 20.21
C PHE A 916 25.34 9.79 19.26
N ASN A 917 25.62 8.59 18.76
CA ASN A 917 26.53 8.39 17.63
C ASN A 917 25.92 8.99 16.37
N ARG A 918 26.70 9.75 15.60
CA ARG A 918 26.23 10.47 14.41
C ARG A 918 26.71 9.78 13.14
N LEU A 919 25.75 9.37 12.33
CA LEU A 919 25.96 8.81 11.00
C LEU A 919 25.20 9.63 9.97
N PHE A 920 25.69 9.63 8.74
CA PHE A 920 25.02 10.25 7.60
C PHE A 920 25.13 9.37 6.36
N LEU A 921 24.16 9.50 5.45
CA LEU A 921 24.21 8.82 4.14
C LEU A 921 24.90 9.69 3.10
N SER A 922 25.88 9.12 2.44
CA SER A 922 26.59 9.75 1.33
C SER A 922 25.79 9.64 0.03
N PRO A 923 25.92 10.62 -0.89
CA PRO A 923 25.43 10.48 -2.25
C PRO A 923 26.05 9.27 -2.96
N LEU A 924 25.33 8.65 -3.88
CA LEU A 924 25.81 7.47 -4.61
C LEU A 924 27.00 7.80 -5.52
N THR A 925 28.09 7.07 -5.33
CA THR A 925 29.26 7.12 -6.22
C THR A 925 28.92 6.58 -7.61
N PRO A 926 29.67 6.97 -8.66
CA PRO A 926 29.49 6.42 -9.99
C PRO A 926 29.55 4.89 -10.04
N LYS A 927 30.40 4.27 -9.20
CA LYS A 927 30.53 2.81 -9.15
C LYS A 927 29.34 2.13 -8.49
N GLN A 928 28.75 2.73 -7.46
CA GLN A 928 27.49 2.27 -6.86
C GLN A 928 26.33 2.37 -7.86
N GLN A 929 26.24 3.48 -8.59
CA GLN A 929 25.24 3.66 -9.64
C GLN A 929 25.38 2.59 -10.73
N GLU A 930 26.61 2.32 -11.19
CA GLU A 930 26.91 1.27 -12.17
C GLU A 930 26.47 -0.11 -11.68
N THR A 931 26.90 -0.48 -10.48
CA THR A 931 26.61 -1.80 -9.88
C THR A 931 25.11 -2.02 -9.73
N ALA A 932 24.39 -1.03 -9.20
CA ALA A 932 22.95 -1.10 -9.02
C ALA A 932 22.17 -1.23 -10.34
N LEU A 933 22.59 -0.50 -11.38
CA LEU A 933 21.94 -0.59 -12.69
C LEU A 933 22.20 -1.94 -13.36
N VAL A 934 23.45 -2.44 -13.31
CA VAL A 934 23.79 -3.75 -13.86
C VAL A 934 23.03 -4.87 -13.16
N GLN A 935 22.94 -4.83 -11.82
CA GLN A 935 22.16 -5.81 -11.06
C GLN A 935 20.67 -5.75 -11.39
N ARG A 936 20.15 -4.56 -11.68
CA ARG A 936 18.72 -4.36 -11.93
C ARG A 936 18.27 -4.73 -13.34
N VAL A 937 18.97 -4.28 -14.38
CA VAL A 937 18.54 -4.47 -15.79
C VAL A 937 19.44 -5.42 -16.58
N GLY A 938 20.52 -5.92 -15.98
CA GLY A 938 21.52 -6.77 -16.63
C GLY A 938 22.54 -5.96 -17.46
N GLU A 939 23.73 -6.52 -17.67
CA GLU A 939 24.87 -5.83 -18.31
C GLU A 939 24.53 -5.24 -19.69
N VAL A 940 23.81 -5.99 -20.53
CA VAL A 940 23.49 -5.59 -21.91
C VAL A 940 22.57 -4.36 -21.93
N GLN A 941 21.55 -4.33 -21.07
CA GLN A 941 20.60 -3.20 -21.02
C GLN A 941 21.16 -2.04 -20.20
N ALA A 942 22.06 -2.30 -19.25
CA ALA A 942 22.70 -1.26 -18.45
C ALA A 942 23.63 -0.38 -19.30
N ALA A 943 24.33 -0.93 -20.30
CA ALA A 943 25.28 -0.16 -21.11
C ALA A 943 24.75 1.18 -21.67
N PRO A 944 23.63 1.22 -22.43
CA PRO A 944 23.06 2.49 -22.91
C PRO A 944 22.51 3.38 -21.79
N LEU A 945 22.01 2.79 -20.70
CA LEU A 945 21.53 3.54 -19.54
C LEU A 945 22.68 4.22 -18.79
N LEU A 946 23.82 3.54 -18.67
CA LEU A 946 25.03 4.07 -18.03
C LEU A 946 25.62 5.23 -18.83
N GLU A 947 25.57 5.19 -20.16
CA GLU A 947 25.93 6.33 -20.99
C GLU A 947 25.05 7.55 -20.68
N TYR A 948 23.73 7.37 -20.60
CA TYR A 948 22.81 8.43 -20.22
C TYR A 948 23.10 8.97 -18.81
N VAL A 949 23.25 8.09 -17.82
CA VAL A 949 23.55 8.47 -16.43
C VAL A 949 24.88 9.20 -16.31
N ARG A 950 25.89 8.86 -17.12
CA ARG A 950 27.19 9.53 -17.11
C ARG A 950 27.11 10.90 -17.79
N ASP A 951 26.51 10.99 -18.97
CA ASP A 951 26.76 12.11 -19.88
C ASP A 951 25.57 13.08 -20.03
N ARG A 952 24.34 12.65 -19.75
CA ARG A 952 23.13 13.40 -20.12
C ARG A 952 22.13 13.60 -18.98
N VAL A 953 22.30 12.89 -17.85
CA VAL A 953 21.37 12.99 -16.73
C VAL A 953 21.39 14.40 -16.12
N PRO A 954 20.23 14.93 -15.69
CA PRO A 954 20.18 16.25 -15.09
C PRO A 954 21.09 16.37 -13.85
N ILE A 955 21.59 17.58 -13.63
CA ILE A 955 22.33 17.96 -12.44
C ILE A 955 21.38 18.69 -11.50
N ASP A 956 21.45 18.35 -10.23
CA ASP A 956 20.77 19.04 -9.15
C ASP A 956 21.49 20.37 -8.89
N MET A 957 20.77 21.48 -8.98
CA MET A 957 21.36 22.82 -8.92
C MET A 957 21.80 23.23 -7.51
N GLU A 958 21.24 22.61 -6.46
CA GLU A 958 21.60 22.89 -5.07
C GLU A 958 22.87 22.16 -4.67
N THR A 959 22.94 20.87 -5.01
CA THR A 959 24.05 19.99 -4.59
C THR A 959 25.19 19.95 -5.60
N GLY A 960 24.95 20.37 -6.85
CA GLY A 960 25.92 20.26 -7.95
C GLY A 960 26.21 18.83 -8.42
N LEU A 961 25.47 17.85 -7.89
CA LEU A 961 25.62 16.43 -8.23
C LEU A 961 24.61 16.02 -9.30
N ARG A 962 24.87 14.91 -9.99
CA ARG A 962 23.85 14.26 -10.83
C ARG A 962 22.65 13.89 -9.96
N ILE A 963 21.43 14.07 -10.46
CA ILE A 963 20.22 13.69 -9.70
C ILE A 963 20.22 12.20 -9.32
N THR A 964 20.86 11.34 -10.11
CA THR A 964 21.01 9.89 -9.85
C THR A 964 22.03 9.55 -8.77
N ALA A 965 22.72 10.54 -8.20
CA ALA A 965 23.41 10.37 -6.93
C ALA A 965 22.42 10.13 -5.77
N ASN A 966 21.14 10.45 -5.96
CA ASN A 966 20.05 10.06 -5.07
C ASN A 966 19.50 8.66 -5.45
N PRO A 967 19.40 7.70 -4.51
CA PRO A 967 18.93 6.34 -4.79
C PRO A 967 17.52 6.25 -5.39
N LEU A 968 16.58 7.09 -4.94
CA LEU A 968 15.24 7.11 -5.51
C LEU A 968 15.27 7.57 -6.97
N MET A 969 16.06 8.60 -7.27
CA MET A 969 16.20 9.13 -8.62
C MET A 969 16.87 8.12 -9.55
N LEU A 970 17.89 7.39 -9.08
CA LEU A 970 18.50 6.29 -9.83
C LEU A 970 17.47 5.18 -10.11
N SER A 971 16.71 4.76 -9.10
CA SER A 971 15.63 3.77 -9.25
C SER A 971 14.58 4.24 -10.25
N MET A 972 14.17 5.51 -10.17
CA MET A 972 13.21 6.12 -11.07
C MET A 972 13.71 6.16 -12.52
N VAL A 973 14.97 6.57 -12.74
CA VAL A 973 15.61 6.57 -14.06
C VAL A 973 15.67 5.15 -14.65
N ALA A 974 16.02 4.15 -13.82
CA ALA A 974 16.01 2.75 -14.25
C ALA A 974 14.60 2.28 -14.63
N SER A 975 13.57 2.56 -13.82
CA SER A 975 12.18 2.21 -14.14
C SER A 975 11.70 2.89 -15.43
N VAL A 976 12.03 4.18 -15.62
CA VAL A 976 11.66 4.93 -16.83
C VAL A 976 12.36 4.36 -18.06
N PHE A 977 13.62 3.98 -17.95
CA PHE A 977 14.36 3.33 -19.04
C PHE A 977 13.71 2.00 -19.46
N GLU A 978 13.38 1.14 -18.49
CA GLU A 978 12.66 -0.12 -18.74
C GLU A 978 11.30 0.12 -19.42
N LEU A 979 10.58 1.17 -19.00
CA LEU A 979 9.27 1.54 -19.56
C LEU A 979 9.36 2.13 -20.97
N ARG A 980 10.42 2.90 -21.27
CA ARG A 980 10.58 3.64 -22.52
C ARG A 980 11.18 2.80 -23.65
N SER A 981 11.77 1.63 -23.38
CA SER A 981 12.17 0.60 -24.38
C SER A 981 12.70 1.15 -25.72
N GLY A 982 13.65 2.09 -25.67
CA GLY A 982 14.27 2.69 -26.87
C GLY A 982 13.80 4.11 -27.25
N LEU A 983 12.88 4.72 -26.49
CA LEU A 983 12.53 6.15 -26.60
C LEU A 983 13.57 7.04 -25.89
N PRO A 984 13.66 8.34 -26.25
CA PRO A 984 14.61 9.27 -25.62
C PRO A 984 14.44 9.32 -24.10
N MET A 985 15.55 9.34 -23.36
CA MET A 985 15.53 9.53 -21.90
C MET A 985 15.27 10.99 -21.54
N PRO A 986 14.63 11.27 -20.38
CA PRO A 986 14.33 12.64 -19.96
C PRO A 986 15.55 13.55 -19.88
N THR A 987 15.44 14.82 -20.27
CA THR A 987 16.56 15.78 -20.18
C THR A 987 16.44 16.77 -19.03
N ALA A 988 15.30 16.75 -18.31
CA ALA A 988 15.05 17.60 -17.15
C ALA A 988 14.37 16.81 -16.01
N VAL A 989 14.55 17.30 -14.78
CA VAL A 989 13.94 16.72 -13.56
C VAL A 989 12.41 16.76 -13.63
N ALA A 990 11.85 17.85 -14.15
CA ALA A 990 10.40 18.00 -14.31
C ALA A 990 9.81 16.93 -15.25
N GLU A 991 10.47 16.66 -16.38
CA GLU A 991 10.05 15.62 -17.32
C GLU A 991 10.11 14.23 -16.65
N LEU A 992 11.14 13.96 -15.85
CA LEU A 992 11.26 12.69 -15.12
C LEU A 992 10.10 12.48 -14.14
N TYR A 993 9.72 13.50 -13.36
CA TYR A 993 8.59 13.43 -12.43
C TYR A 993 7.23 13.41 -13.15
N GLU A 994 7.10 14.08 -14.29
CA GLU A 994 5.88 14.04 -15.11
C GLU A 994 5.61 12.60 -15.60
N VAL A 995 6.63 11.97 -16.18
CA VAL A 995 6.57 10.58 -16.65
C VAL A 995 6.28 9.63 -15.51
N ALA A 996 6.99 9.78 -14.39
CA ALA A 996 6.77 8.99 -13.18
C ALA A 996 5.33 9.09 -12.67
N SER A 997 4.80 10.30 -12.58
CA SER A 997 3.43 10.57 -12.11
C SER A 997 2.39 9.99 -13.06
N ASP A 998 2.59 10.13 -14.38
CA ASP A 998 1.71 9.56 -15.40
C ASP A 998 1.68 8.03 -15.35
N VAL A 999 2.83 7.40 -15.15
CA VAL A 999 2.94 5.94 -15.00
C VAL A 999 2.22 5.48 -13.73
N MET A 1000 2.45 6.14 -12.59
CA MET A 1000 1.78 5.81 -11.33
C MET A 1000 0.26 5.96 -11.45
N LEU A 1001 -0.21 7.05 -12.07
CA LEU A 1001 -1.64 7.30 -12.29
C LEU A 1001 -2.26 6.27 -13.23
N SER A 1002 -1.57 5.90 -14.31
CA SER A 1002 -2.03 4.89 -15.28
C SER A 1002 -2.14 3.50 -14.65
N ARG A 1003 -1.25 3.17 -13.70
CA ARG A 1003 -1.31 1.94 -12.91
C ARG A 1003 -2.55 1.90 -12.01
N GLY A 1004 -3.01 3.06 -11.53
CA GLY A 1004 -4.23 3.22 -10.75
C GLY A 1004 -5.54 3.22 -11.57
N GLY A 1005 -5.47 3.20 -12.91
CA GLY A 1005 -6.63 3.20 -13.81
C GLY A 1005 -6.67 4.41 -14.77
N ALA A 1006 -7.84 4.67 -15.37
CA ALA A 1006 -8.01 5.82 -16.27
C ALA A 1006 -7.97 7.14 -15.48
N ALA A 1007 -6.82 7.83 -15.52
CA ALA A 1007 -6.62 9.09 -14.84
C ALA A 1007 -7.40 10.22 -15.53
N SER A 1008 -8.45 10.73 -14.88
CA SER A 1008 -9.16 11.92 -15.35
C SER A 1008 -8.43 13.20 -14.90
N GLY A 1009 -8.56 14.28 -15.68
CA GLY A 1009 -8.04 15.59 -15.28
C GLY A 1009 -8.63 16.10 -13.95
N ALA A 1010 -9.84 15.64 -13.59
CA ALA A 1010 -10.47 15.93 -12.31
C ALA A 1010 -9.77 15.22 -11.15
N LEU A 1011 -9.42 13.93 -11.32
CA LEU A 1011 -8.67 13.17 -10.31
C LEU A 1011 -7.29 13.80 -10.07
N ARG A 1012 -6.59 14.23 -11.12
CA ARG A 1012 -5.30 14.91 -11.00
C ARG A 1012 -5.40 16.19 -10.15
N ARG A 1013 -6.41 17.03 -10.41
CA ARG A 1013 -6.65 18.25 -9.62
C ARG A 1013 -6.99 17.95 -8.17
N LEU A 1014 -7.81 16.93 -7.91
CA LEU A 1014 -8.14 16.52 -6.56
C LEU A 1014 -6.89 16.03 -5.81
N LEU A 1015 -6.09 15.16 -6.41
CA LEU A 1015 -4.85 14.67 -5.79
C LEU A 1015 -3.88 15.82 -5.47
N GLN A 1016 -3.70 16.77 -6.39
CA GLN A 1016 -2.88 17.97 -6.14
C GLN A 1016 -3.38 18.76 -4.94
N ALA A 1017 -4.69 18.99 -4.84
CA ALA A 1017 -5.29 19.69 -3.72
C ALA A 1017 -5.11 18.90 -2.41
N VAL A 1018 -5.26 17.58 -2.42
CA VAL A 1018 -5.05 16.71 -1.25
C VAL A 1018 -3.61 16.78 -0.76
N PHE A 1019 -2.63 16.69 -1.66
CA PHE A 1019 -1.22 16.81 -1.31
C PHE A 1019 -0.89 18.19 -0.75
N PHE A 1020 -1.52 19.24 -1.29
CA PHE A 1020 -1.40 20.59 -0.75
C PHE A 1020 -1.95 20.68 0.68
N GLU A 1021 -3.16 20.19 0.94
CA GLU A 1021 -3.77 20.24 2.28
C GLU A 1021 -2.97 19.43 3.30
N ALA A 1022 -2.47 18.26 2.89
CA ALA A 1022 -1.60 17.44 3.71
C ALA A 1022 -0.28 18.17 4.04
N GLN A 1023 0.36 18.78 3.04
CA GLN A 1023 1.63 19.51 3.21
C GLN A 1023 1.48 20.73 4.12
N VAL A 1024 0.45 21.56 3.93
CA VAL A 1024 0.16 22.72 4.79
C VAL A 1024 -0.08 22.29 6.24
N SER A 1025 -0.79 21.17 6.43
CA SER A 1025 -1.05 20.61 7.75
C SER A 1025 0.12 19.83 8.34
N GLN A 1026 1.29 19.82 7.70
CA GLN A 1026 2.46 19.00 8.02
C GLN A 1026 2.12 17.52 8.25
N ARG A 1027 1.15 17.00 7.49
CA ARG A 1027 0.76 15.59 7.51
C ARG A 1027 1.36 14.87 6.31
N ARG A 1028 2.03 13.74 6.58
CA ARG A 1028 2.58 12.85 5.55
C ARG A 1028 1.67 11.65 5.25
N VAL A 1029 0.68 11.41 6.12
CA VAL A 1029 -0.41 10.45 5.91
C VAL A 1029 -1.65 11.22 5.47
N ILE A 1030 -2.25 10.81 4.36
CA ILE A 1030 -3.50 11.37 3.84
C ILE A 1030 -4.66 10.61 4.49
N GLU A 1031 -5.57 11.34 5.12
CA GLU A 1031 -6.80 10.84 5.73
C GLU A 1031 -8.02 11.48 5.06
N ASP A 1032 -9.22 10.96 5.34
CA ASP A 1032 -10.48 11.45 4.76
C ASP A 1032 -10.66 12.95 4.97
N ARG A 1033 -10.16 13.51 6.07
CA ARG A 1033 -10.19 14.95 6.32
C ARG A 1033 -9.44 15.76 5.25
N GLN A 1034 -8.23 15.36 4.85
CA GLN A 1034 -7.50 16.08 3.80
C GLN A 1034 -8.19 15.91 2.44
N LEU A 1035 -8.82 14.76 2.21
CA LEU A 1035 -9.65 14.53 1.03
C LEU A 1035 -10.85 15.48 0.99
N ASP A 1036 -11.57 15.60 2.11
CA ASP A 1036 -12.75 16.45 2.26
C ASP A 1036 -12.39 17.93 2.18
N GLU A 1037 -11.31 18.36 2.85
CA GLU A 1037 -10.83 19.74 2.77
C GLU A 1037 -10.35 20.09 1.36
N ALA A 1038 -9.67 19.17 0.67
CA ALA A 1038 -9.25 19.38 -0.72
C ALA A 1038 -10.45 19.47 -1.67
N ALA A 1039 -11.43 18.57 -1.51
CA ALA A 1039 -12.66 18.61 -2.29
C ALA A 1039 -13.46 19.90 -2.03
N LEU A 1040 -13.58 20.30 -0.77
CA LEU A 1040 -14.26 21.53 -0.38
C LEU A 1040 -13.48 22.77 -0.82
N GLY A 1041 -12.15 22.76 -0.78
CA GLY A 1041 -11.30 23.84 -1.27
C GLY A 1041 -11.38 24.01 -2.79
N LEU A 1042 -11.62 22.92 -3.53
CA LEU A 1042 -11.83 22.96 -4.98
C LEU A 1042 -13.24 23.42 -5.38
N ASP A 1043 -14.27 23.04 -4.63
CA ASP A 1043 -15.68 23.39 -4.94
C ASP A 1043 -16.14 24.71 -4.30
N ARG A 1044 -15.77 24.95 -3.03
CA ARG A 1044 -16.25 26.06 -2.19
C ARG A 1044 -15.14 26.57 -1.23
N PRO A 1045 -14.11 27.26 -1.75
CA PRO A 1045 -13.00 27.75 -0.93
C PRO A 1045 -13.45 28.67 0.22
N GLU A 1046 -14.48 29.50 0.01
CA GLU A 1046 -15.02 30.39 1.05
C GLU A 1046 -15.64 29.62 2.24
N ALA A 1047 -16.24 28.45 1.98
CA ALA A 1047 -16.84 27.62 3.03
C ALA A 1047 -15.77 26.94 3.87
N LEU A 1048 -14.71 26.43 3.23
CA LEU A 1048 -13.54 25.89 3.92
C LEU A 1048 -12.90 26.96 4.82
N GLU A 1049 -12.74 28.18 4.29
CA GLU A 1049 -12.17 29.30 5.04
C GLU A 1049 -13.04 29.70 6.24
N ALA A 1050 -14.37 29.71 6.09
CA ALA A 1050 -15.28 29.94 7.22
C ALA A 1050 -15.17 28.85 8.29
N ILE A 1051 -15.02 27.57 7.89
CA ILE A 1051 -14.80 26.45 8.82
C ILE A 1051 -13.45 26.60 9.54
N ARG A 1052 -12.39 26.97 8.81
CA ARG A 1052 -11.06 27.21 9.37
C ARG A 1052 -11.05 28.38 10.34
N LYS A 1053 -11.66 29.51 9.99
CA LYS A 1053 -11.83 30.66 10.89
C LYS A 1053 -12.60 30.29 12.16
N ARG A 1054 -13.61 29.43 12.04
CA ARG A 1054 -14.37 28.93 13.19
C ARG A 1054 -13.56 27.96 14.07
N ALA A 1055 -12.67 27.16 13.46
CA ALA A 1055 -11.77 26.26 14.17
C ALA A 1055 -10.58 27.01 14.83
N ALA A 1056 -10.06 28.05 14.18
CA ALA A 1056 -8.97 28.91 14.66
C ALA A 1056 -9.38 29.83 15.83
N ALA A 1057 -10.69 29.92 16.14
CA ALA A 1057 -11.17 30.54 17.37
C ALA A 1057 -10.86 29.70 18.64
N SER A 1058 -10.19 28.55 18.49
CA SER A 1058 -9.48 27.81 19.53
C SER A 1058 -7.96 27.90 19.25
N PRO A 1059 -7.10 28.19 20.23
CA PRO A 1059 -5.80 28.80 19.98
C PRO A 1059 -4.78 27.77 19.49
N PHE A 1060 -4.43 27.81 18.21
CA PHE A 1060 -3.13 27.34 17.72
C PHE A 1060 -2.64 28.26 16.60
N ASP A 1061 -1.51 28.89 16.89
CA ASP A 1061 -0.83 29.90 16.07
C ASP A 1061 0.01 29.20 14.98
N MET A 1062 -0.18 29.58 13.71
CA MET A 1062 0.65 29.15 12.58
C MET A 1062 1.20 30.38 11.86
N ARG A 1063 2.31 30.90 12.38
CA ARG A 1063 3.33 31.70 11.69
C ARG A 1063 4.67 31.27 12.31
N SER A 1064 5.77 30.97 11.63
CA SER A 1064 6.32 31.50 10.38
C SER A 1064 7.55 30.67 9.94
N SER A 1065 8.06 31.00 8.75
CA SER A 1065 9.44 30.86 8.23
C SER A 1065 9.87 29.55 7.56
N ASN A 1066 9.91 29.54 6.22
CA ASN A 1066 11.14 29.77 5.44
C ASN A 1066 10.82 29.93 3.93
N SER A 1067 11.76 30.57 3.22
CA SER A 1067 11.70 31.09 1.84
C SER A 1067 10.80 30.34 0.85
N VAL A 1068 10.04 31.13 0.07
CA VAL A 1068 9.24 30.61 -1.04
C VAL A 1068 10.08 30.64 -2.31
N GLU A 1069 10.26 29.49 -2.95
CA GLU A 1069 11.15 29.30 -4.10
C GLU A 1069 10.34 28.96 -5.36
N ASN A 1070 10.93 29.23 -6.53
CA ASN A 1070 10.39 28.81 -7.82
C ASN A 1070 10.08 27.30 -7.85
N GLY A 1071 8.82 26.95 -8.08
CA GLY A 1071 8.30 25.58 -8.03
C GLY A 1071 7.45 25.27 -6.79
N HIS A 1072 7.44 26.13 -5.77
CA HIS A 1072 6.57 25.96 -4.60
C HIS A 1072 5.10 26.31 -4.91
N PHE A 1073 4.17 25.56 -4.31
CA PHE A 1073 2.74 25.84 -4.40
C PHE A 1073 2.33 26.80 -3.27
N GLY A 1074 1.69 27.91 -3.62
CA GLY A 1074 1.26 28.94 -2.67
C GLY A 1074 -0.22 29.29 -2.80
N GLU A 1075 -0.80 29.83 -1.73
CA GLU A 1075 -2.13 30.44 -1.72
C GLU A 1075 -1.98 31.95 -1.56
N ILE A 1076 -2.66 32.72 -2.41
CA ILE A 1076 -2.68 34.17 -2.31
C ILE A 1076 -3.54 34.54 -1.11
N VAL A 1077 -2.93 35.12 -0.08
CA VAL A 1077 -3.62 35.48 1.17
C VAL A 1077 -4.31 36.84 1.10
N GLU A 1078 -3.86 37.76 0.24
CA GLU A 1078 -4.40 39.12 0.12
C GLU A 1078 -4.48 39.58 -1.35
N GLY A 1079 -5.45 40.44 -1.69
CA GLY A 1079 -5.65 41.01 -3.03
C GLY A 1079 -6.80 40.40 -3.84
N GLU A 1080 -6.95 40.82 -5.11
CA GLU A 1080 -8.04 40.42 -6.03
C GLU A 1080 -8.06 38.90 -6.34
N HIS A 1081 -6.97 38.22 -6.03
CA HIS A 1081 -6.82 36.78 -6.23
C HIS A 1081 -6.68 36.03 -4.90
N SER A 1082 -7.06 36.65 -3.79
CA SER A 1082 -7.11 36.01 -2.47
C SER A 1082 -7.91 34.70 -2.52
N GLY A 1083 -7.34 33.64 -1.97
CA GLY A 1083 -7.88 32.28 -2.01
C GLY A 1083 -7.54 31.48 -3.28
N LYS A 1084 -6.90 32.07 -4.29
CA LYS A 1084 -6.41 31.32 -5.47
C LYS A 1084 -5.06 30.66 -5.16
N ARG A 1085 -4.90 29.43 -5.68
CA ARG A 1085 -3.74 28.57 -5.46
C ARG A 1085 -2.99 28.34 -6.78
N GLY A 1086 -1.67 28.32 -6.74
CA GLY A 1086 -0.84 28.15 -7.93
C GLY A 1086 0.63 27.82 -7.63
N VAL A 1087 1.37 27.45 -8.69
CA VAL A 1087 2.83 27.25 -8.63
C VAL A 1087 3.51 28.61 -8.78
N ILE A 1088 4.44 28.89 -7.88
CA ILE A 1088 5.28 30.08 -7.92
C ILE A 1088 6.31 29.86 -9.02
N VAL A 1089 6.22 30.67 -10.08
CA VAL A 1089 7.06 30.53 -11.28
C VAL A 1089 8.23 31.53 -11.32
N ARG A 1090 8.35 32.40 -10.31
CA ARG A 1090 9.42 33.41 -10.15
C ARG A 1090 9.62 33.75 -8.67
N ASP A 1091 10.87 33.96 -8.25
CA ASP A 1091 11.23 34.30 -6.86
C ASP A 1091 10.80 35.72 -6.46
N GLU A 1092 10.63 35.94 -5.15
CA GLU A 1092 10.13 37.19 -4.53
C GLU A 1092 10.96 38.45 -4.83
N SER A 1093 12.17 38.34 -5.36
CA SER A 1093 13.02 39.50 -5.63
C SER A 1093 12.48 40.44 -6.72
N ASP A 1094 11.58 39.96 -7.59
CA ASP A 1094 11.04 40.76 -8.71
C ASP A 1094 9.62 41.31 -8.46
N LEU A 1095 8.94 40.91 -7.38
CA LEU A 1095 7.53 41.26 -7.12
C LEU A 1095 7.33 42.49 -6.21
N LEU A 1096 8.39 43.07 -5.64
CA LEU A 1096 8.31 44.30 -4.84
C LEU A 1096 8.12 45.60 -5.66
N LYS A 1097 7.63 45.50 -6.91
CA LYS A 1097 7.20 46.66 -7.70
C LYS A 1097 5.82 46.45 -8.31
N GLY A 1098 4.82 46.30 -7.45
CA GLY A 1098 3.42 46.51 -7.81
C GLY A 1098 2.48 45.53 -7.13
N ARG A 1099 1.91 45.99 -6.01
CA ARG A 1099 0.73 45.47 -5.28
C ARG A 1099 0.29 44.03 -5.55
#